data_AF-A0A3P3W1E6-F1
#
_entry.id   AF-A0A3P3W1E6-F1
#
_cell.length_a   1.000
_cell.length_b   1.000
_cell.length_c   1.000
_cell.angle_alpha   90.00
_cell.angle_beta   90.00
_cell.angle_gamma   90.00
#
_symmetry.space_group_name_H-M   'P 1'
#
loop_
_entity.id
_entity.type
_entity.pdbx_description
1 polymer ?
#
loop_
_entity_poly.entity_id
_entity_poly.type
_entity_poly.pdbx_seq_one_letter_code
_entity_poly.pdbx_strand_id
1 'polypeptide(L)'
;MEWKACPREITNQQSVTVTFPINSADNITINNGGEIVVIGPNGQTETFPGGKDTVITDSENKNYYVDANGNVSRPFESAPGGKPTPENTDGVNKNGEATELTAEGVRVVFEKHTDTKFAFDQVAYNKELTSDYKKVNDAFVPFKAVPNGLTDKLWAKVTLSGTDVVADSVFFKTQNGIKVDAVKEGDHFVLTLKGAQKFALEEVQATIKQGDKYKIAGVFTMVHVSPKALKLNLVPTTGVTISDAKINEIKAVYKQLAIDVDVNVLPSFDISDYLVDGKIPTEDTFGDLSTYSEAQKAIINAYKVANNVEQAYYIFVTDKTSSTGQSGYMKLNGQFGFVFDQNALTIVHELAHGAFKLEHPFKKFKNKDVNKGTTQSIMDYPPVANFLFTDWKQINDPAFKLYAFQSQSDGELAGKIWFTPDWKPFKIDNVDTTCNGTQVPTGTVPGIFVDGVCYSATFDTETGKFIGYMNGSVKKDISYVTLTDNEPIYLYKQDMRYPCGPHPTYKAKSYKYAFDNKENIDYNNEKEIEFFSNWQCPQTNVDETYFDIANFELPQGLRFNKIDEIRPEIIDDALTKLNVLIAKNNVGYAYETDITNNQLAYIYIDENVPAGGEELVKLDHRLAYLSEYTKTLNKGIDIYVLYQKVDMLFYNWNEYAKQVYTKSNLANKNAVLITVPYFYAENTLGALDSHFSVSYYLPGVYAKGVDIDTKNIVKQEASWGRRNQYLNPDYQTIFNTQVEKFFEQVYTQTYKPSVVYLGLRYANGTIEAIPNVDNIYKPGNAFVKTVILKDNKYYEQISRLDKPKFNLENRVENLIKS
;
A
#
# COMPACT_ATOMS: atom_id res chain seq x y z
N MET A 1 -7.82 23.87 16.51
CA MET A 1 -7.87 22.57 17.21
C MET A 1 -6.66 21.78 16.76
N GLU A 2 -5.74 21.50 17.67
CA GLU A 2 -4.55 20.70 17.38
C GLU A 2 -4.97 19.26 17.10
N TRP A 3 -4.80 18.80 15.86
CA TRP A 3 -4.89 17.39 15.53
C TRP A 3 -3.62 16.71 16.06
N LYS A 4 -3.70 16.17 17.27
CA LYS A 4 -2.74 15.16 17.72
C LYS A 4 -2.92 13.94 16.82
N ALA A 5 -1.89 13.61 16.04
CA ALA A 5 -1.77 12.30 15.41
C ALA A 5 -1.96 11.25 16.50
N CYS A 6 -3.00 10.43 16.35
CA CYS A 6 -3.25 9.29 17.22
C CYS A 6 -2.04 8.36 17.08
N PRO A 7 -1.22 8.10 18.12
CA PRO A 7 -0.22 7.06 18.03
C PRO A 7 -1.00 5.75 17.91
N ARG A 8 -1.01 5.14 16.71
CA ARG A 8 -1.56 3.79 16.56
C ARG A 8 -0.80 2.90 17.53
N GLU A 9 -1.55 2.27 18.43
CA GLU A 9 -1.02 1.34 19.41
C GLU A 9 -0.21 0.26 18.69
N ILE A 10 0.94 -0.09 19.28
CA ILE A 10 1.60 -1.35 18.94
C ILE A 10 0.54 -2.41 19.20
N THR A 11 0.06 -3.10 18.16
CA THR A 11 -0.80 -4.25 18.42
C THR A 11 0.08 -5.28 19.10
N ASN A 12 -0.04 -5.38 20.43
CA ASN A 12 0.62 -6.42 21.20
C ASN A 12 0.38 -7.77 20.54
N GLN A 13 1.40 -8.63 20.60
CA GLN A 13 1.31 -10.03 20.27
C GLN A 13 0.04 -10.61 20.91
N GLN A 14 -0.84 -11.20 20.11
CA GLN A 14 -2.04 -11.85 20.63
C GLN A 14 -1.60 -13.12 21.37
N SER A 15 -2.10 -13.34 22.58
CA SER A 15 -1.80 -14.55 23.35
C SER A 15 -3.11 -15.25 23.68
N VAL A 16 -3.23 -16.52 23.29
CA VAL A 16 -4.43 -17.33 23.50
C VAL A 16 -4.05 -18.68 24.12
N THR A 17 -4.98 -19.25 24.87
CA THR A 17 -4.80 -20.56 25.51
C THR A 17 -5.97 -21.44 25.15
N VAL A 18 -5.70 -22.68 24.76
CA VAL A 18 -6.72 -23.70 24.50
C VAL A 18 -6.76 -24.71 25.63
N THR A 19 -7.93 -25.28 25.87
CA THR A 19 -8.17 -26.18 27.02
C THR A 19 -7.80 -27.65 26.77
N PHE A 20 -7.18 -27.96 25.64
CA PHE A 20 -6.81 -29.31 25.21
C PHE A 20 -5.41 -29.34 24.58
N PRO A 21 -4.75 -30.52 24.49
CA PRO A 21 -3.42 -30.61 23.92
C PRO A 21 -3.46 -30.46 22.40
N ILE A 22 -2.37 -29.97 21.80
CA ILE A 22 -2.18 -29.89 20.35
C ILE A 22 -1.15 -30.95 19.94
N ASN A 23 -1.58 -31.91 19.10
CA ASN A 23 -0.76 -33.06 18.71
C ASN A 23 0.29 -32.74 17.64
N SER A 24 -0.03 -31.83 16.70
CA SER A 24 0.85 -31.38 15.61
C SER A 24 0.63 -29.89 15.32
N ALA A 25 1.64 -29.20 14.79
CA ALA A 25 1.47 -27.84 14.30
C ALA A 25 0.44 -27.75 13.15
N ASP A 26 0.27 -28.83 12.38
CA ASP A 26 -0.74 -28.92 11.30
C ASP A 26 -2.19 -28.86 11.81
N ASN A 27 -2.39 -29.06 13.12
CA ASN A 27 -3.70 -28.90 13.76
C ASN A 27 -4.05 -27.43 14.03
N ILE A 28 -3.16 -26.50 13.74
CA ILE A 28 -3.43 -25.06 13.75
C ILE A 28 -3.50 -24.64 12.28
N THR A 29 -4.68 -24.23 11.82
CA THR A 29 -4.90 -23.85 10.42
C THR A 29 -5.51 -22.46 10.34
N ILE A 30 -5.37 -21.80 9.20
CA ILE A 30 -6.12 -20.58 8.91
C ILE A 30 -7.30 -20.94 8.01
N ASN A 31 -8.51 -20.59 8.43
CA ASN A 31 -9.70 -20.83 7.63
C ASN A 31 -9.86 -19.78 6.51
N ASN A 32 -10.83 -20.00 5.61
CA ASN A 32 -11.07 -19.09 4.47
C ASN A 32 -11.51 -17.66 4.89
N GLY A 33 -11.90 -17.47 6.15
CA GLY A 33 -12.19 -16.16 6.75
C GLY A 33 -10.97 -15.45 7.35
N GLY A 34 -9.79 -16.08 7.34
CA GLY A 34 -8.57 -15.55 7.93
C GLY A 34 -8.46 -15.74 9.44
N GLU A 35 -9.27 -16.62 10.04
CA GLU A 35 -9.24 -16.94 11.46
C GLU A 35 -8.33 -18.14 11.74
N ILE A 36 -7.70 -18.15 12.91
CA ILE A 36 -6.87 -19.25 13.41
C ILE A 36 -7.80 -20.31 13.99
N VAL A 37 -7.79 -21.52 13.45
CA VAL A 37 -8.56 -22.67 13.93
C VAL A 37 -7.61 -23.71 14.53
N VAL A 38 -7.79 -24.02 15.81
CA VAL A 38 -7.00 -25.00 16.55
C VAL A 38 -7.83 -26.27 16.77
N ILE A 39 -7.31 -27.42 16.32
CA ILE A 39 -8.02 -28.70 16.32
C ILE A 39 -7.38 -29.66 17.34
N GLY A 40 -8.13 -30.05 18.37
CA GLY A 40 -7.68 -31.00 19.38
C GLY A 40 -7.78 -32.47 18.93
N PRO A 41 -7.19 -33.41 19.70
CA PRO A 41 -7.09 -34.84 19.37
C PRO A 41 -8.43 -35.52 19.09
N ASN A 42 -9.50 -35.08 19.75
CA ASN A 42 -10.83 -35.69 19.63
C ASN A 42 -11.75 -34.90 18.69
N GLY A 43 -11.20 -34.01 17.86
CA GLY A 43 -11.94 -33.20 16.90
C GLY A 43 -12.59 -31.94 17.48
N GLN A 44 -12.37 -31.63 18.77
CA GLN A 44 -12.77 -30.33 19.32
C GLN A 44 -12.01 -29.19 18.63
N THR A 45 -12.67 -28.05 18.42
CA THR A 45 -12.07 -26.89 17.75
C THR A 45 -12.27 -25.62 18.56
N GLU A 46 -11.25 -24.76 18.57
CA GLU A 46 -11.33 -23.39 19.06
C GLU A 46 -10.84 -22.45 17.95
N THR A 47 -11.55 -21.33 17.75
CA THR A 47 -11.26 -20.36 16.69
C THR A 47 -10.92 -19.00 17.29
N PHE A 48 -9.85 -18.39 16.77
CA PHE A 48 -9.37 -17.08 17.19
C PHE A 48 -9.23 -16.14 16.00
N PRO A 49 -9.38 -14.81 16.17
CA PRO A 49 -9.07 -13.86 15.12
C PRO A 49 -7.64 -14.04 14.61
N GLY A 50 -7.45 -14.10 13.29
CA GLY A 50 -6.13 -14.10 12.66
C GLY A 50 -5.73 -12.72 12.13
N GLY A 51 -4.68 -12.67 11.32
CA GLY A 51 -4.13 -11.41 10.79
C GLY A 51 -3.24 -10.62 11.77
N LYS A 52 -2.99 -11.16 12.97
CA LYS A 52 -2.01 -10.66 13.94
C LYS A 52 -1.07 -11.77 14.38
N ASP A 53 0.16 -11.39 14.69
CA ASP A 53 1.16 -12.28 15.29
C ASP A 53 0.61 -12.81 16.65
N THR A 54 0.41 -14.12 16.74
CA THR A 54 -0.31 -14.82 17.82
C THR A 54 0.56 -15.90 18.46
N VAL A 55 0.48 -16.08 19.78
CA VAL A 55 1.02 -17.22 20.53
C VAL A 55 -0.12 -18.04 21.09
N ILE A 56 -0.10 -19.34 20.80
CA ILE A 56 -1.09 -20.31 21.26
C ILE A 56 -0.41 -21.22 22.28
N THR A 57 -0.94 -21.25 23.50
CA THR A 57 -0.52 -22.19 24.55
C THR A 57 -1.56 -23.30 24.70
N ASP A 58 -1.14 -24.56 24.63
CA ASP A 58 -2.04 -25.70 24.83
C ASP A 58 -2.14 -26.15 26.29
N SER A 59 -3.01 -27.13 26.60
CA SER A 59 -3.18 -27.63 27.96
C SER A 59 -1.96 -28.37 28.53
N GLU A 60 -1.00 -28.76 27.68
CA GLU A 60 0.29 -29.35 28.07
C GLU A 60 1.39 -28.29 28.21
N ASN A 61 1.03 -27.00 28.11
CA ASN A 61 1.92 -25.83 28.08
C ASN A 61 2.83 -25.75 26.84
N LYS A 62 2.59 -26.51 25.77
CA LYS A 62 3.31 -26.32 24.51
C LYS A 62 2.87 -25.02 23.88
N ASN A 63 3.83 -24.29 23.32
CA ASN A 63 3.58 -22.99 22.72
C ASN A 63 3.85 -23.01 21.21
N TYR A 64 2.97 -22.37 20.45
CA TYR A 64 3.06 -22.24 19.00
C TYR A 64 2.92 -20.77 18.63
N TYR A 65 3.88 -20.24 17.88
CA TYR A 65 3.72 -18.95 17.20
C TYR A 65 2.98 -19.15 15.89
N VAL A 66 2.01 -18.28 15.62
CA VAL A 66 1.33 -18.09 14.35
C VAL A 66 1.60 -16.67 13.89
N ASP A 67 2.20 -16.50 12.71
CA ASP A 67 2.44 -15.15 12.17
C ASP A 67 1.18 -14.57 11.52
N ALA A 68 1.19 -13.26 11.22
CA ALA A 68 0.06 -12.58 10.56
C ALA A 68 -0.33 -13.14 9.18
N ASN A 69 0.52 -13.97 8.55
CA ASN A 69 0.22 -14.66 7.29
C ASN A 69 -0.38 -16.05 7.50
N GLY A 70 -0.46 -16.54 8.74
CA GLY A 70 -0.95 -17.87 9.06
C GLY A 70 0.11 -18.95 9.14
N ASN A 71 1.40 -18.60 9.09
CA ASN A 71 2.46 -19.60 9.21
C ASN A 71 2.58 -20.02 10.67
N VAL A 72 2.52 -21.34 10.90
CA VAL A 72 2.62 -21.93 12.24
C VAL A 72 4.02 -22.47 12.46
N SER A 73 4.61 -22.10 13.59
CA SER A 73 5.89 -22.64 14.03
C SER A 73 5.77 -24.05 14.62
N ARG A 74 6.90 -24.74 14.74
CA ARG A 74 6.99 -25.97 15.56
C ARG A 74 6.78 -25.63 17.05
N PRO A 75 6.32 -26.60 17.87
CA PRO A 75 6.12 -26.35 19.29
C PRO A 75 7.44 -25.96 19.96
N PHE A 76 7.37 -24.94 20.82
CA PHE A 76 8.48 -24.51 21.67
C PHE A 76 8.41 -25.21 23.03
N GLU A 77 9.58 -25.52 23.58
CA GLU A 77 9.70 -26.06 24.93
C GLU A 77 9.24 -25.03 25.97
N SER A 78 8.46 -25.48 26.95
CA SER A 78 8.06 -24.68 28.10
C SER A 78 9.15 -24.68 29.16
N ALA A 79 9.34 -23.55 29.83
CA ALA A 79 10.20 -23.46 31.00
C ALA A 79 9.50 -23.98 32.27
N PRO A 80 10.25 -24.27 33.36
CA PRO A 80 9.66 -24.58 34.66
C PRO A 80 8.61 -23.55 35.09
N GLY A 81 7.46 -24.05 35.55
CA GLY A 81 6.32 -23.22 35.97
C GLY A 81 5.47 -22.66 34.83
N GLY A 82 5.79 -22.94 33.56
CA GLY A 82 5.00 -22.50 32.42
C GLY A 82 4.83 -20.98 32.35
N LYS A 83 3.68 -20.55 31.80
CA LYS A 83 3.30 -19.14 31.69
C LYS A 83 3.25 -18.49 33.08
N PRO A 84 3.94 -17.35 33.31
CA PRO A 84 3.82 -16.61 34.55
C PRO A 84 2.39 -16.11 34.77
N THR A 85 1.86 -16.36 35.96
CA THR A 85 0.59 -15.80 36.43
C THR A 85 0.76 -15.33 37.87
N PRO A 86 -0.08 -14.41 38.38
CA PRO A 86 -0.02 -13.96 39.78
C PRO A 86 -0.10 -15.11 40.81
N GLU A 87 -0.71 -16.25 40.42
CA GLU A 87 -0.83 -17.45 41.25
C GLU A 87 0.50 -18.20 41.36
N ASN A 88 1.32 -18.26 40.29
CA ASN A 88 2.54 -19.05 40.26
C ASN A 88 3.84 -18.23 40.34
N THR A 89 3.80 -16.94 40.00
CA THR A 89 4.96 -16.05 39.89
C THR A 89 4.62 -14.70 40.53
N ASP A 90 5.43 -14.23 41.47
CA ASP A 90 5.20 -12.91 42.08
C ASP A 90 5.80 -11.80 41.21
N GLY A 91 5.10 -10.66 41.17
CA GLY A 91 5.55 -9.48 40.41
C GLY A 91 5.21 -9.54 38.93
N VAL A 92 4.19 -10.30 38.52
CA VAL A 92 3.64 -10.26 37.14
C VAL A 92 2.18 -9.82 37.13
N ASN A 93 1.74 -9.27 35.99
CA ASN A 93 0.33 -9.04 35.71
C ASN A 93 -0.37 -10.30 35.15
N LYS A 94 -1.68 -10.20 34.86
CA LYS A 94 -2.49 -11.29 34.28
C LYS A 94 -2.02 -11.79 32.91
N ASN A 95 -1.24 -10.99 32.18
CA ASN A 95 -0.69 -11.35 30.87
C ASN A 95 0.67 -12.06 31.00
N GLY A 96 1.21 -12.17 32.21
CA GLY A 96 2.52 -12.74 32.50
C GLY A 96 3.67 -11.75 32.39
N GLU A 97 3.40 -10.45 32.23
CA GLU A 97 4.44 -9.41 32.11
C GLU A 97 4.86 -8.91 33.50
N ALA A 98 6.16 -8.67 33.69
CA ALA A 98 6.75 -8.24 34.95
C ALA A 98 6.29 -6.85 35.36
N THR A 99 5.72 -6.70 36.55
CA THR A 99 5.43 -5.41 37.18
C THR A 99 6.48 -5.02 38.21
N GLU A 100 7.20 -6.00 38.76
CA GLU A 100 8.20 -5.81 39.81
C GLU A 100 9.31 -6.88 39.73
N LEU A 101 10.54 -6.52 40.09
CA LEU A 101 11.60 -7.52 40.33
C LEU A 101 11.50 -8.00 41.78
N THR A 102 11.00 -9.22 41.96
CA THR A 102 10.63 -9.79 43.26
C THR A 102 11.65 -10.79 43.83
N ALA A 103 12.69 -11.13 43.07
CA ALA A 103 13.71 -12.09 43.53
C ALA A 103 14.59 -11.45 44.61
N GLU A 104 14.73 -12.15 45.73
CA GLU A 104 15.61 -11.74 46.82
C GLU A 104 17.00 -12.36 46.64
N GLY A 105 18.05 -11.59 46.95
CA GLY A 105 19.43 -12.10 46.91
C GLY A 105 20.02 -12.32 45.51
N VAL A 106 19.31 -11.99 44.44
CA VAL A 106 19.79 -12.10 43.05
C VAL A 106 19.20 -11.01 42.17
N ARG A 107 20.05 -10.45 41.30
CA ARG A 107 19.65 -9.51 40.25
C ARG A 107 20.30 -9.88 38.93
N VAL A 108 19.55 -9.76 37.85
CA VAL A 108 20.03 -10.03 36.49
C VAL A 108 19.95 -8.76 35.64
N VAL A 109 21.06 -8.41 34.99
CA VAL A 109 21.15 -7.29 34.03
C VAL A 109 21.55 -7.84 32.67
N PHE A 110 20.96 -7.30 31.61
CA PHE A 110 21.23 -7.75 30.24
C PHE A 110 22.21 -6.82 29.53
N GLU A 111 23.16 -7.40 28.81
CA GLU A 111 24.26 -6.71 28.14
C GLU A 111 24.54 -7.33 26.76
N LYS A 112 25.14 -6.58 25.83
CA LYS A 112 25.54 -7.13 24.52
C LYS A 112 26.61 -8.20 24.71
N HIS A 113 26.38 -9.38 24.11
CA HIS A 113 27.39 -10.42 23.95
C HIS A 113 28.35 -10.02 22.80
N THR A 114 29.58 -10.55 22.77
CA THR A 114 30.55 -10.28 21.68
C THR A 114 30.01 -10.64 20.29
N ASP A 115 29.29 -11.76 20.21
CA ASP A 115 28.57 -12.23 19.02
C ASP A 115 27.17 -11.59 18.82
N THR A 116 26.75 -10.59 19.60
CA THR A 116 25.45 -9.92 19.37
C THR A 116 25.47 -9.22 18.01
N LYS A 117 24.56 -9.62 17.12
CA LYS A 117 24.51 -9.14 15.72
C LYS A 117 23.51 -8.02 15.51
N PHE A 118 22.39 -8.04 16.23
CA PHE A 118 21.27 -7.13 16.02
C PHE A 118 21.14 -6.13 17.16
N ALA A 119 20.38 -5.08 16.92
CA ALA A 119 20.27 -3.91 17.78
C ALA A 119 19.82 -4.29 19.21
N PHE A 120 20.42 -3.61 20.17
CA PHE A 120 20.10 -3.69 21.59
C PHE A 120 20.06 -2.26 22.11
N ASP A 121 18.89 -1.85 22.58
CA ASP A 121 18.60 -0.51 23.05
C ASP A 121 18.46 -0.53 24.57
N GLN A 122 19.47 0.00 25.23
CA GLN A 122 19.53 0.15 26.67
C GLN A 122 19.44 1.65 26.95
N VAL A 123 18.27 2.11 27.41
CA VAL A 123 18.02 3.53 27.68
C VAL A 123 18.95 4.02 28.80
N ALA A 124 19.98 4.76 28.42
CA ALA A 124 20.85 5.47 29.35
C ALA A 124 20.20 6.82 29.72
N TYR A 125 19.41 6.81 30.79
CA TYR A 125 19.02 7.97 31.61
C TYR A 125 18.72 9.32 30.90
N ASN A 126 17.90 9.33 29.86
CA ASN A 126 17.25 10.57 29.43
C ASN A 126 15.76 10.52 29.81
N LYS A 127 15.32 11.45 30.66
CA LYS A 127 14.04 11.44 31.41
C LYS A 127 12.79 11.54 30.53
N GLU A 128 12.93 11.62 29.21
CA GLU A 128 11.93 12.19 28.31
C GLU A 128 11.48 11.26 27.17
N LEU A 129 12.12 10.10 27.02
CA LEU A 129 11.73 9.06 26.04
C LEU A 129 10.61 8.11 26.54
N THR A 130 9.94 8.43 27.65
CA THR A 130 9.40 7.42 28.58
C THR A 130 8.07 6.76 28.24
N SER A 131 7.31 7.21 27.24
CA SER A 131 5.98 6.64 26.97
C SER A 131 6.04 5.28 26.28
N ASP A 132 7.06 5.05 25.45
CA ASP A 132 7.24 3.78 24.72
C ASP A 132 8.12 2.77 25.49
N TYR A 133 8.70 3.17 26.64
CA TYR A 133 9.60 2.33 27.42
C TYR A 133 8.98 1.98 28.77
N LYS A 134 8.75 0.69 28.97
CA LYS A 134 8.30 0.14 30.25
C LYS A 134 9.37 0.36 31.33
N LYS A 135 8.91 0.65 32.55
CA LYS A 135 9.76 0.63 33.75
C LYS A 135 9.36 -0.52 34.66
N VAL A 136 10.37 -1.13 35.27
CA VAL A 136 10.22 -2.08 36.38
C VAL A 136 11.20 -1.66 37.47
N ASN A 137 10.68 -1.40 38.69
CA ASN A 137 11.44 -0.87 39.83
C ASN A 137 12.28 0.37 39.45
N ASP A 138 11.65 1.33 38.77
CA ASP A 138 12.23 2.59 38.24
C ASP A 138 13.34 2.45 37.17
N ALA A 139 13.74 1.23 36.82
CA ALA A 139 14.67 0.96 35.71
C ALA A 139 13.91 0.74 34.40
N PHE A 140 14.41 1.31 33.31
CA PHE A 140 13.87 1.03 31.98
C PHE A 140 14.20 -0.39 31.55
N VAL A 141 13.19 -1.07 31.01
CA VAL A 141 13.34 -2.40 30.41
C VAL A 141 14.07 -2.22 29.06
N PRO A 142 15.23 -2.85 28.83
CA PRO A 142 15.94 -2.73 27.56
C PRO A 142 15.22 -3.53 26.45
N PHE A 143 15.47 -3.15 25.20
CA PHE A 143 14.90 -3.81 24.02
C PHE A 143 15.99 -4.53 23.22
N LYS A 144 15.67 -5.72 22.72
CA LYS A 144 16.58 -6.52 21.89
C LYS A 144 15.90 -6.95 20.59
N ALA A 145 16.40 -6.49 19.44
CA ALA A 145 15.90 -6.92 18.14
C ALA A 145 16.36 -8.35 17.81
N VAL A 146 15.46 -9.19 17.31
CA VAL A 146 15.75 -10.54 16.81
C VAL A 146 14.95 -10.80 15.53
N PRO A 147 15.59 -10.94 14.37
CA PRO A 147 14.87 -11.04 13.11
C PRO A 147 14.17 -12.38 12.93
N ASN A 148 13.01 -12.36 12.27
CA ASN A 148 12.25 -13.56 11.96
C ASN A 148 13.10 -14.62 11.25
N GLY A 149 13.05 -15.87 11.72
CA GLY A 149 13.81 -16.99 11.20
C GLY A 149 15.30 -17.01 11.58
N LEU A 150 15.79 -15.99 12.29
CA LEU A 150 17.18 -15.89 12.73
C LEU A 150 17.31 -16.02 14.25
N THR A 151 18.55 -16.17 14.69
CA THR A 151 18.92 -16.20 16.11
C THR A 151 19.93 -15.12 16.43
N ASP A 152 19.94 -14.70 17.70
CA ASP A 152 20.96 -13.80 18.22
C ASP A 152 21.30 -14.15 19.67
N LYS A 153 22.40 -13.58 20.16
CA LYS A 153 22.85 -13.77 21.53
C LYS A 153 22.70 -12.50 22.36
N LEU A 154 22.48 -12.70 23.65
CA LEU A 154 22.49 -11.67 24.67
C LEU A 154 23.10 -12.22 25.95
N TRP A 155 23.88 -11.40 26.66
CA TRP A 155 24.37 -11.77 27.99
C TRP A 155 23.34 -11.41 29.05
N ALA A 156 23.25 -12.26 30.07
CA ALA A 156 22.51 -12.03 31.30
C ALA A 156 23.48 -12.15 32.48
N LYS A 157 23.93 -11.01 32.99
CA LYS A 157 24.86 -10.90 34.12
C LYS A 157 24.14 -11.12 35.44
N VAL A 158 24.59 -12.08 36.22
CA VAL A 158 23.99 -12.44 37.51
C VAL A 158 24.80 -11.83 38.64
N THR A 159 24.14 -11.00 39.45
CA THR A 159 24.71 -10.46 40.70
C THR A 159 24.00 -11.08 41.87
N LEU A 160 24.75 -11.74 42.77
CA LEU A 160 24.21 -12.33 43.99
C LEU A 160 24.47 -11.40 45.18
N SER A 161 23.48 -11.28 46.07
CA SER A 161 23.61 -10.62 47.36
C SER A 161 23.21 -11.58 48.47
N GLY A 162 24.19 -12.32 49.01
CA GLY A 162 24.02 -13.34 50.05
C GLY A 162 24.53 -14.72 49.62
N THR A 163 24.47 -15.71 50.52
CA THR A 163 24.98 -17.08 50.29
C THR A 163 23.91 -18.11 49.93
N ASP A 164 22.62 -17.78 50.13
CA ASP A 164 21.53 -18.75 50.08
C ASP A 164 20.91 -18.90 48.67
N VAL A 165 21.40 -18.12 47.69
CA VAL A 165 20.93 -18.16 46.31
C VAL A 165 22.00 -18.78 45.42
N VAL A 166 21.63 -19.86 44.72
CA VAL A 166 22.49 -20.53 43.74
C VAL A 166 22.21 -19.95 42.36
N ALA A 167 23.23 -19.36 41.72
CA ALA A 167 23.09 -18.75 40.39
C ALA A 167 22.54 -19.72 39.33
N ASP A 168 22.84 -21.02 39.44
CA ASP A 168 22.39 -22.06 38.51
C ASP A 168 20.88 -22.35 38.60
N SER A 169 20.22 -21.85 39.66
CA SER A 169 18.77 -21.93 39.81
C SER A 169 18.01 -20.87 38.99
N VAL A 170 18.74 -19.91 38.39
CA VAL A 170 18.15 -18.92 37.48
C VAL A 170 17.96 -19.54 36.09
N PHE A 171 16.75 -19.41 35.55
CA PHE A 171 16.42 -19.81 34.18
C PHE A 171 15.68 -18.69 33.47
N PHE A 172 15.53 -18.79 32.15
CA PHE A 172 14.97 -17.72 31.34
C PHE A 172 13.74 -18.18 30.58
N LYS A 173 12.69 -17.37 30.61
CA LYS A 173 11.44 -17.65 29.89
C LYS A 173 10.74 -16.40 29.41
N THR A 174 9.91 -16.55 28.39
CA THR A 174 9.05 -15.45 27.91
C THR A 174 7.83 -15.24 28.81
N GLN A 175 7.11 -14.13 28.65
CA GLN A 175 5.81 -13.89 29.29
C GLN A 175 4.75 -14.94 28.96
N ASN A 176 4.97 -15.76 27.92
CA ASN A 176 4.11 -16.89 27.54
C ASN A 176 4.61 -18.24 28.11
N GLY A 177 5.70 -18.24 28.87
CA GLY A 177 6.28 -19.44 29.49
C GLY A 177 7.21 -20.24 28.59
N ILE A 178 7.56 -19.70 27.42
CA ILE A 178 8.48 -20.34 26.46
C ILE A 178 9.90 -20.27 27.01
N LYS A 179 10.60 -21.40 27.00
CA LYS A 179 11.99 -21.49 27.46
C LYS A 179 12.92 -20.73 26.52
N VAL A 180 13.81 -19.94 27.12
CA VAL A 180 14.95 -19.32 26.43
C VAL A 180 16.20 -20.11 26.78
N ASP A 181 16.87 -20.65 25.76
CA ASP A 181 18.07 -21.45 25.94
C ASP A 181 19.19 -20.57 26.50
N ALA A 182 19.84 -21.02 27.58
CA ALA A 182 20.86 -20.28 28.30
C ALA A 182 22.03 -21.19 28.69
N VAL A 183 23.25 -20.76 28.43
CA VAL A 183 24.49 -21.46 28.82
C VAL A 183 25.28 -20.57 29.76
N LYS A 184 25.71 -21.11 30.91
CA LYS A 184 26.47 -20.33 31.88
C LYS A 184 27.92 -20.14 31.43
N GLU A 185 28.40 -18.91 31.51
CA GLU A 185 29.78 -18.50 31.26
C GLU A 185 30.24 -17.54 32.36
N GLY A 186 30.91 -18.07 33.39
CA GLY A 186 31.35 -17.28 34.54
C GLY A 186 30.17 -16.74 35.36
N ASP A 187 30.11 -15.40 35.51
CA ASP A 187 29.03 -14.65 36.14
C ASP A 187 27.88 -14.28 35.17
N HIS A 188 27.95 -14.75 33.92
CA HIS A 188 26.93 -14.52 32.89
C HIS A 188 26.22 -15.81 32.48
N PHE A 189 25.02 -15.65 31.94
CA PHE A 189 24.40 -16.61 31.04
C PHE A 189 24.39 -16.05 29.63
N VAL A 190 24.78 -16.86 28.65
CA VAL A 190 24.60 -16.58 27.22
C VAL A 190 23.25 -17.08 26.79
N LEU A 191 22.34 -16.16 26.51
CA LEU A 191 21.01 -16.45 25.99
C LEU A 191 21.05 -16.65 24.48
N THR A 192 20.34 -17.65 23.98
CA THR A 192 20.08 -17.84 22.54
C THR A 192 18.64 -17.44 22.25
N LEU A 193 18.48 -16.27 21.63
CA LEU A 193 17.17 -15.69 21.29
C LEU A 193 16.78 -16.10 19.88
N LYS A 194 15.48 -16.37 19.65
CA LYS A 194 14.95 -16.86 18.38
C LYS A 194 13.86 -15.90 17.88
N GLY A 195 14.00 -15.40 16.66
CA GLY A 195 12.98 -14.57 16.03
C GLY A 195 11.92 -15.47 15.40
N ALA A 196 10.71 -15.47 15.95
CA ALA A 196 9.62 -16.35 15.51
C ALA A 196 8.45 -15.62 14.84
N GLN A 197 8.48 -14.28 14.79
CA GLN A 197 7.37 -13.44 14.34
C GLN A 197 7.87 -12.30 13.47
N LYS A 198 6.95 -11.61 12.77
CA LYS A 198 7.30 -10.54 11.82
C LYS A 198 7.52 -9.21 12.51
N PHE A 199 6.61 -8.81 13.40
CA PHE A 199 6.80 -7.64 14.26
C PHE A 199 5.94 -7.76 15.51
N ALA A 200 6.58 -8.08 16.62
CA ALA A 200 5.93 -8.30 17.90
C ALA A 200 6.90 -8.04 19.05
N LEU A 201 6.32 -7.69 20.21
CA LEU A 201 7.03 -7.52 21.47
C LEU A 201 6.76 -8.76 22.33
N GLU A 202 7.84 -9.35 22.83
CA GLU A 202 7.76 -10.47 23.77
C GLU A 202 8.74 -10.24 24.92
N GLU A 203 8.22 -10.10 26.14
CA GLU A 203 9.05 -9.94 27.32
C GLU A 203 9.74 -11.26 27.69
N VAL A 204 11.04 -11.16 28.02
CA VAL A 204 11.85 -12.27 28.54
C VAL A 204 12.27 -11.96 29.97
N GLN A 205 12.07 -12.92 30.85
CA GLN A 205 12.28 -12.83 32.29
C GLN A 205 13.40 -13.77 32.72
N ALA A 206 14.28 -13.28 33.58
CA ALA A 206 15.14 -14.11 34.41
C ALA A 206 14.33 -14.53 35.65
N THR A 207 14.10 -15.83 35.81
CA THR A 207 13.21 -16.40 36.82
C THR A 207 13.96 -17.35 37.75
N ILE A 208 13.60 -17.33 39.03
CA ILE A 208 14.09 -18.26 40.04
C ILE A 208 12.92 -18.72 40.93
N LYS A 209 12.95 -19.95 41.44
CA LYS A 209 11.96 -20.43 42.41
C LYS A 209 12.40 -20.08 43.84
N GLN A 210 11.56 -19.40 44.60
CA GLN A 210 11.80 -19.05 46.01
C GLN A 210 10.52 -19.25 46.82
N GLY A 211 10.54 -20.24 47.71
CA GLY A 211 9.34 -20.74 48.39
C GLY A 211 8.40 -21.46 47.41
N ASP A 212 7.10 -21.19 47.53
CA ASP A 212 6.06 -21.87 46.74
C ASP A 212 5.89 -21.29 45.33
N LYS A 213 6.43 -20.09 45.08
CA LYS A 213 6.28 -19.35 43.81
C LYS A 213 7.61 -19.07 43.12
N TYR A 214 7.51 -18.70 41.86
CA TYR A 214 8.61 -18.13 41.09
C TYR A 214 8.73 -16.63 41.34
N LYS A 215 9.94 -16.09 41.18
CA LYS A 215 10.30 -14.68 41.36
C LYS A 215 11.08 -14.18 40.16
N ILE A 216 11.03 -12.87 39.91
CA ILE A 216 11.68 -12.23 38.77
C ILE A 216 12.94 -11.50 39.22
N ALA A 217 14.09 -11.85 38.62
CA ALA A 217 15.40 -11.27 38.92
C ALA A 217 15.86 -10.21 37.89
N GLY A 218 15.25 -10.20 36.70
CA GLY A 218 15.57 -9.25 35.64
C GLY A 218 14.63 -9.44 34.44
N VAL A 219 14.47 -8.38 33.64
CA VAL A 219 13.59 -8.40 32.45
C VAL A 219 14.19 -7.61 31.28
N PHE A 220 13.94 -8.07 30.05
CA PHE A 220 14.11 -7.29 28.82
C PHE A 220 12.98 -7.61 27.83
N THR A 221 12.78 -6.75 26.83
CA THR A 221 11.80 -6.98 25.77
C THR A 221 12.51 -7.45 24.50
N MET A 222 12.21 -8.67 24.06
CA MET A 222 12.59 -9.15 22.73
C MET A 222 11.64 -8.53 21.69
N VAL A 223 12.21 -7.92 20.65
CA VAL A 223 11.48 -7.32 19.54
C VAL A 223 11.71 -8.20 18.32
N HIS A 224 10.67 -8.90 17.90
CA HIS A 224 10.67 -9.58 16.62
C HIS A 224 10.68 -8.53 15.51
N VAL A 225 11.58 -8.64 14.53
CA VAL A 225 11.66 -7.73 13.38
C VAL A 225 11.71 -8.50 12.08
N SER A 226 11.22 -7.89 10.99
CA SER A 226 11.28 -8.51 9.68
C SER A 226 12.52 -8.05 8.92
N PRO A 227 13.34 -8.96 8.38
CA PRO A 227 14.42 -8.60 7.47
C PRO A 227 13.89 -7.79 6.28
N LYS A 228 14.63 -6.77 5.86
CA LYS A 228 14.30 -5.93 4.68
C LYS A 228 15.52 -5.77 3.80
N ALA A 229 15.30 -5.54 2.51
CA ALA A 229 16.35 -5.16 1.58
C ALA A 229 16.05 -3.78 1.01
N LEU A 230 17.07 -2.91 0.94
CA LEU A 230 16.96 -1.61 0.28
C LEU A 230 18.13 -1.35 -0.67
N LYS A 231 17.88 -0.65 -1.78
CA LYS A 231 18.87 -0.24 -2.76
C LYS A 231 19.31 1.21 -2.51
N LEU A 232 20.61 1.42 -2.33
CA LEU A 232 21.23 2.72 -2.16
C LEU A 232 22.27 2.95 -3.27
N ASN A 233 22.06 4.01 -4.03
CA ASN A 233 23.00 4.50 -5.02
C ASN A 233 23.74 5.72 -4.45
N LEU A 234 25.05 5.59 -4.27
CA LEU A 234 25.91 6.70 -3.90
C LEU A 234 26.45 7.36 -5.16
N VAL A 235 26.20 8.66 -5.31
CA VAL A 235 26.61 9.47 -6.46
C VAL A 235 27.73 10.40 -6.01
N PRO A 236 29.01 10.08 -6.23
CA PRO A 236 30.11 10.99 -5.89
C PRO A 236 30.05 12.23 -6.78
N THR A 237 30.43 13.41 -6.27
CA THR A 237 30.70 14.57 -7.12
C THR A 237 32.11 14.52 -7.69
N THR A 238 32.40 15.35 -8.69
CA THR A 238 33.72 15.42 -9.33
C THR A 238 34.84 15.57 -8.28
N GLY A 239 35.78 14.61 -8.25
CA GLY A 239 36.91 14.59 -7.32
C GLY A 239 36.65 13.81 -6.01
N VAL A 240 35.43 13.34 -5.76
CA VAL A 240 35.10 12.51 -4.58
C VAL A 240 35.27 11.03 -4.89
N THR A 241 35.90 10.30 -3.97
CA THR A 241 36.03 8.84 -4.02
C THR A 241 35.36 8.20 -2.81
N ILE A 242 34.59 7.14 -3.03
CA ILE A 242 33.89 6.39 -1.98
C ILE A 242 34.59 5.06 -1.81
N SER A 243 35.11 4.80 -0.61
CA SER A 243 35.85 3.57 -0.29
C SER A 243 34.94 2.44 0.17
N ASP A 244 35.39 1.19 -0.04
CA ASP A 244 34.69 0.00 0.46
C ASP A 244 34.52 0.00 1.99
N ALA A 245 35.48 0.58 2.73
CA ALA A 245 35.37 0.74 4.18
C ALA A 245 34.13 1.55 4.58
N LYS A 246 33.84 2.64 3.86
CA LYS A 246 32.65 3.49 4.06
C LYS A 246 31.37 2.74 3.73
N ILE A 247 31.37 1.98 2.64
CA ILE A 247 30.25 1.12 2.24
C ILE A 247 29.96 0.07 3.32
N ASN A 248 31.01 -0.57 3.84
CA ASN A 248 30.89 -1.58 4.89
C ASN A 248 30.39 -0.98 6.21
N GLU A 249 30.79 0.25 6.54
CA GLU A 249 30.27 0.97 7.71
C GLU A 249 28.76 1.23 7.57
N ILE A 250 28.29 1.77 6.43
CA ILE A 250 26.85 1.99 6.15
C ILE A 250 26.07 0.68 6.31
N LYS A 251 26.55 -0.40 5.67
CA LYS A 251 25.91 -1.72 5.74
C LYS A 251 25.89 -2.26 7.17
N ALA A 252 26.97 -2.10 7.93
CA ALA A 252 27.06 -2.58 9.31
C ALA A 252 26.03 -1.92 10.23
N VAL A 253 25.76 -0.62 10.06
CA VAL A 253 24.78 0.09 10.89
C VAL A 253 23.35 -0.43 10.63
N TYR A 254 22.93 -0.51 9.37
CA TYR A 254 21.59 -1.00 9.02
C TYR A 254 21.40 -2.50 9.27
N LYS A 255 22.46 -3.29 9.16
CA LYS A 255 22.42 -4.73 9.47
C LYS A 255 22.02 -5.02 10.91
N GLN A 256 22.30 -4.10 11.85
CA GLN A 256 21.81 -4.23 13.23
C GLN A 256 20.27 -4.28 13.31
N LEU A 257 19.55 -3.71 12.33
CA LEU A 257 18.09 -3.78 12.22
C LEU A 257 17.60 -4.84 11.23
N ALA A 258 18.48 -5.76 10.80
CA ALA A 258 18.23 -6.73 9.74
C ALA A 258 17.80 -6.10 8.42
N ILE A 259 18.35 -4.92 8.12
CA ILE A 259 18.18 -4.25 6.85
C ILE A 259 19.44 -4.50 6.04
N ASP A 260 19.28 -5.24 4.94
CA ASP A 260 20.33 -5.44 3.95
C ASP A 260 20.33 -4.26 2.98
N VAL A 261 21.44 -3.53 2.92
CA VAL A 261 21.59 -2.37 2.06
C VAL A 261 22.46 -2.75 0.88
N ASP A 262 21.85 -2.84 -0.29
CA ASP A 262 22.55 -3.00 -1.55
C ASP A 262 23.09 -1.65 -2.01
N VAL A 263 24.39 -1.42 -1.74
CA VAL A 263 25.07 -0.16 -2.02
C VAL A 263 25.79 -0.24 -3.35
N ASN A 264 25.42 0.63 -4.29
CA ASN A 264 26.11 0.83 -5.57
C ASN A 264 26.76 2.21 -5.60
N VAL A 265 28.02 2.28 -6.02
CA VAL A 265 28.68 3.56 -6.31
C VAL A 265 28.53 3.84 -7.80
N LEU A 266 27.86 4.95 -8.13
CA LEU A 266 27.60 5.35 -9.51
C LEU A 266 28.72 6.26 -10.04
N PRO A 267 28.78 6.51 -11.37
CA PRO A 267 29.71 7.48 -11.95
C PRO A 267 29.56 8.87 -11.31
N SER A 268 30.65 9.64 -11.29
CA SER A 268 30.64 10.97 -10.69
C SER A 268 29.71 11.93 -11.44
N PHE A 269 28.98 12.76 -10.70
CA PHE A 269 28.12 13.80 -11.25
C PHE A 269 28.70 15.19 -10.97
N ASP A 270 28.86 16.00 -12.02
CA ASP A 270 29.35 17.37 -11.87
C ASP A 270 28.23 18.29 -11.36
N ILE A 271 28.52 19.02 -10.30
CA ILE A 271 27.58 19.97 -9.68
C ILE A 271 28.08 21.41 -9.72
N SER A 272 29.18 21.68 -10.44
CA SER A 272 29.89 22.97 -10.39
C SER A 272 28.99 24.16 -10.73
N ASP A 273 28.06 24.00 -11.67
CA ASP A 273 27.12 25.03 -12.12
C ASP A 273 26.05 25.41 -11.06
N TYR A 274 25.90 24.60 -10.01
CA TYR A 274 24.89 24.79 -8.96
C TYR A 274 25.49 25.36 -7.66
N LEU A 275 26.78 25.68 -7.67
CA LEU A 275 27.48 26.24 -6.51
C LEU A 275 27.39 27.76 -6.48
N VAL A 276 27.21 28.32 -5.28
CA VAL A 276 27.34 29.76 -5.00
C VAL A 276 28.44 29.92 -3.96
N ASP A 277 29.47 30.70 -4.28
CA ASP A 277 30.68 30.88 -3.46
C ASP A 277 31.35 29.54 -3.07
N GLY A 278 31.32 28.57 -3.99
CA GLY A 278 31.89 27.22 -3.79
C GLY A 278 31.07 26.32 -2.85
N LYS A 279 29.86 26.72 -2.47
CA LYS A 279 28.95 26.00 -1.58
C LYS A 279 27.66 25.62 -2.30
N ILE A 280 26.99 24.57 -1.83
CA ILE A 280 25.63 24.24 -2.27
C ILE A 280 24.65 25.09 -1.45
N PRO A 281 23.85 25.97 -2.07
CA PRO A 281 22.78 26.70 -1.38
C PRO A 281 21.78 25.73 -0.73
N THR A 282 21.43 25.99 0.53
CA THR A 282 20.49 25.20 1.33
C THR A 282 19.65 26.14 2.19
N GLU A 283 18.35 25.88 2.34
CA GLU A 283 17.41 26.83 2.96
C GLU A 283 17.28 26.69 4.48
N ASP A 284 17.43 25.49 5.01
CA ASP A 284 17.39 25.23 6.45
C ASP A 284 18.68 24.52 6.89
N THR A 285 19.08 24.75 8.13
CA THR A 285 20.21 24.05 8.74
C THR A 285 19.79 22.73 9.39
N PHE A 286 18.54 22.61 9.90
CA PHE A 286 18.12 21.44 10.69
C PHE A 286 16.59 21.19 10.79
N GLY A 287 15.71 22.00 10.18
CA GLY A 287 14.32 22.12 10.64
C GLY A 287 13.22 21.61 9.72
N ASP A 288 13.27 21.92 8.44
CA ASP A 288 12.18 21.66 7.51
C ASP A 288 12.57 20.56 6.51
N LEU A 289 12.39 19.30 6.92
CA LEU A 289 12.61 18.14 6.06
C LEU A 289 11.45 17.91 5.06
N SER A 290 10.66 18.94 4.72
CA SER A 290 9.49 18.83 3.84
C SER A 290 9.79 19.18 2.37
N THR A 291 10.86 19.94 2.09
CA THR A 291 11.20 20.41 0.74
C THR A 291 12.69 20.25 0.44
N TYR A 292 13.14 20.63 -0.77
CA TYR A 292 14.57 20.84 -1.06
C TYR A 292 14.77 22.32 -1.34
N SER A 293 16.00 22.83 -1.20
CA SER A 293 16.34 24.14 -1.77
C SER A 293 16.31 24.13 -3.30
N GLU A 294 16.19 25.31 -3.91
CA GLU A 294 16.21 25.44 -5.38
C GLU A 294 17.48 24.84 -6.02
N ALA A 295 18.65 25.01 -5.40
CA ALA A 295 19.89 24.43 -5.90
C ALA A 295 19.90 22.89 -5.83
N GLN A 296 19.40 22.32 -4.72
CA GLN A 296 19.25 20.87 -4.58
C GLN A 296 18.24 20.31 -5.60
N LYS A 297 17.11 20.99 -5.84
CA LYS A 297 16.14 20.63 -6.89
C LYS A 297 16.78 20.65 -8.27
N ALA A 298 17.55 21.69 -8.57
CA ALA A 298 18.25 21.82 -9.84
C ALA A 298 19.24 20.66 -10.08
N ILE A 299 20.03 20.28 -9.07
CA ILE A 299 20.95 19.13 -9.13
C ILE A 299 20.18 17.82 -9.35
N ILE A 300 19.11 17.58 -8.58
CA ILE A 300 18.27 16.37 -8.72
C ILE A 300 17.68 16.28 -10.13
N ASN A 301 17.14 17.38 -10.65
CA ASN A 301 16.54 17.43 -11.97
C ASN A 301 17.57 17.22 -13.07
N ALA A 302 18.74 17.85 -12.96
CA ALA A 302 19.83 17.64 -13.92
C ALA A 302 20.32 16.19 -13.91
N TYR A 303 20.44 15.57 -12.74
CA TYR A 303 20.81 14.16 -12.62
C TYR A 303 19.78 13.23 -13.27
N LYS A 304 18.48 13.48 -13.06
CA LYS A 304 17.38 12.74 -13.68
C LYS A 304 17.31 12.90 -15.20
N VAL A 305 17.68 14.06 -15.73
CA VAL A 305 17.76 14.28 -17.18
C VAL A 305 18.95 13.53 -17.78
N ALA A 306 20.08 13.52 -17.08
CA ALA A 306 21.31 12.88 -17.56
C ALA A 306 21.31 11.34 -17.39
N ASN A 307 20.51 10.79 -16.47
CA ASN A 307 20.56 9.39 -16.08
C ASN A 307 19.18 8.77 -15.93
N ASN A 308 19.07 7.46 -16.18
CA ASN A 308 17.87 6.71 -15.83
C ASN A 308 17.79 6.52 -14.30
N VAL A 309 16.69 6.95 -13.69
CA VAL A 309 16.47 6.85 -12.24
C VAL A 309 15.52 5.69 -11.96
N GLU A 310 16.07 4.63 -11.40
CA GLU A 310 15.33 3.45 -10.95
C GLU A 310 14.72 3.64 -9.56
N GLN A 311 13.91 2.66 -9.13
CA GLN A 311 13.39 2.55 -7.76
C GLN A 311 14.53 2.18 -6.77
N ALA A 312 15.31 3.18 -6.39
CA ALA A 312 16.39 3.13 -5.41
C ALA A 312 16.50 4.50 -4.72
N TYR A 313 17.21 4.56 -3.59
CA TYR A 313 17.59 5.82 -2.95
C TYR A 313 18.90 6.33 -3.54
N TYR A 314 19.03 7.64 -3.73
CA TYR A 314 20.21 8.28 -4.31
C TYR A 314 20.79 9.28 -3.34
N ILE A 315 22.07 9.20 -3.01
CA ILE A 315 22.74 10.18 -2.16
C ILE A 315 23.94 10.77 -2.90
N PHE A 316 23.89 12.08 -3.14
CA PHE A 316 25.02 12.84 -3.67
C PHE A 316 26.05 13.05 -2.56
N VAL A 317 27.24 12.50 -2.75
CA VAL A 317 28.35 12.61 -1.78
C VAL A 317 29.36 13.61 -2.33
N THR A 318 29.57 14.71 -1.62
CA THR A 318 30.35 15.85 -2.11
C THR A 318 31.43 16.30 -1.14
N ASP A 319 32.48 16.96 -1.65
CA ASP A 319 33.48 17.70 -0.87
C ASP A 319 33.11 19.18 -0.66
N LYS A 320 31.99 19.62 -1.24
CA LYS A 320 31.48 20.98 -1.11
C LYS A 320 30.62 21.10 0.14
N THR A 321 30.80 22.19 0.88
CA THR A 321 29.99 22.49 2.06
C THR A 321 28.62 23.04 1.69
N SER A 322 27.63 22.83 2.54
CA SER A 322 26.34 23.54 2.47
C SER A 322 26.51 25.02 2.84
N SER A 323 25.63 25.89 2.33
CA SER A 323 25.62 27.31 2.69
C SER A 323 25.24 27.55 4.17
N THR A 324 24.54 26.60 4.80
CA THR A 324 24.10 26.67 6.20
C THR A 324 25.04 25.95 7.18
N GLY A 325 26.01 25.16 6.69
CA GLY A 325 26.96 24.43 7.55
C GLY A 325 26.45 23.08 8.06
N GLN A 326 25.32 22.58 7.55
CA GLN A 326 24.86 21.21 7.78
C GLN A 326 25.75 20.16 7.11
N SER A 327 25.85 19.00 7.75
CA SER A 327 26.62 17.82 7.31
C SER A 327 25.95 17.04 6.19
N GLY A 328 24.63 17.00 6.17
CA GLY A 328 23.83 16.34 5.14
C GLY A 328 22.42 16.92 5.09
N TYR A 329 21.66 16.50 4.07
CA TYR A 329 20.25 16.84 3.92
C TYR A 329 19.52 15.84 3.04
N MET A 330 18.43 15.27 3.55
CA MET A 330 17.48 14.45 2.81
C MET A 330 16.08 14.69 3.32
N LYS A 331 15.18 15.07 2.40
CA LYS A 331 13.75 15.26 2.69
C LYS A 331 13.16 13.96 3.26
N LEU A 332 12.23 14.07 4.21
CA LEU A 332 11.44 12.93 4.68
C LEU A 332 10.73 12.26 3.51
N ASN A 333 10.82 10.93 3.45
CA ASN A 333 10.25 10.15 2.34
C ASN A 333 10.80 10.56 0.94
N GLY A 334 11.95 11.21 0.91
CA GLY A 334 12.63 11.61 -0.30
C GLY A 334 13.34 10.43 -0.97
N GLN A 335 13.46 10.49 -2.29
CA GLN A 335 14.30 9.57 -3.05
C GLN A 335 15.78 10.00 -3.08
N PHE A 336 16.06 11.29 -2.95
CA PHE A 336 17.38 11.89 -3.15
C PHE A 336 17.90 12.56 -1.87
N GLY A 337 19.20 12.46 -1.58
CA GLY A 337 19.84 13.11 -0.44
C GLY A 337 21.19 13.70 -0.81
N PHE A 338 21.73 14.53 0.07
CA PHE A 338 23.03 15.20 -0.08
C PHE A 338 23.85 15.00 1.19
N VAL A 339 25.14 14.66 1.04
CA VAL A 339 26.08 14.54 2.14
C VAL A 339 27.32 15.37 1.84
N PHE A 340 27.56 16.37 2.69
CA PHE A 340 28.55 17.43 2.49
C PHE A 340 29.88 17.17 3.21
N ASP A 341 29.88 16.29 4.22
CA ASP A 341 31.06 15.92 5.01
C ASP A 341 31.65 14.55 4.64
N GLN A 342 31.02 13.88 3.68
CA GLN A 342 31.33 12.52 3.20
C GLN A 342 31.30 11.44 4.30
N ASN A 343 30.75 11.70 5.48
CA ASN A 343 30.77 10.75 6.59
C ASN A 343 29.75 9.61 6.36
N ALA A 344 30.15 8.36 6.67
CA ALA A 344 29.27 7.20 6.59
C ALA A 344 28.02 7.34 7.46
N LEU A 345 28.19 7.87 8.69
CA LEU A 345 27.10 8.08 9.64
C LEU A 345 26.13 9.16 9.16
N THR A 346 26.62 10.19 8.47
CA THR A 346 25.76 11.18 7.81
C THR A 346 24.96 10.53 6.68
N ILE A 347 25.57 9.66 5.86
CA ILE A 347 24.85 8.89 4.84
C ILE A 347 23.73 8.04 5.46
N VAL A 348 24.02 7.35 6.57
CA VAL A 348 23.01 6.57 7.31
C VAL A 348 21.90 7.47 7.86
N HIS A 349 22.25 8.63 8.41
CA HIS A 349 21.29 9.60 8.93
C HIS A 349 20.34 10.10 7.83
N GLU A 350 20.89 10.54 6.70
CA GLU A 350 20.11 11.04 5.59
C GLU A 350 19.24 9.94 4.98
N LEU A 351 19.81 8.76 4.74
CA LEU A 351 19.04 7.62 4.24
C LEU A 351 17.91 7.23 5.21
N ALA A 352 18.07 7.40 6.52
CA ALA A 352 17.00 7.16 7.48
C ALA A 352 15.81 8.14 7.34
N HIS A 353 16.06 9.41 6.98
CA HIS A 353 14.99 10.35 6.61
C HIS A 353 14.25 9.91 5.35
N GLY A 354 14.98 9.58 4.29
CA GLY A 354 14.39 9.19 3.01
C GLY A 354 13.70 7.84 3.05
N ALA A 355 14.40 6.81 3.52
CA ALA A 355 13.97 5.42 3.44
C ALA A 355 12.99 5.01 4.52
N PHE A 356 12.99 5.67 5.68
CA PHE A 356 12.19 5.28 6.84
C PHE A 356 11.35 6.41 7.43
N LYS A 357 11.44 7.63 6.88
CA LYS A 357 10.76 8.84 7.40
C LYS A 357 11.11 9.13 8.87
N LEU A 358 12.28 8.70 9.33
CA LEU A 358 12.68 8.95 10.71
C LEU A 358 12.94 10.44 10.89
N GLU A 359 12.46 11.02 11.97
CA GLU A 359 12.67 12.45 12.30
C GLU A 359 13.72 12.59 13.40
N HIS A 360 14.26 13.78 13.56
CA HIS A 360 15.16 14.07 14.68
C HIS A 360 14.43 13.93 16.04
N PRO A 361 14.99 13.22 17.04
CA PRO A 361 14.34 13.02 18.33
C PRO A 361 13.98 14.33 19.05
N PHE A 362 14.86 15.35 19.02
CA PHE A 362 14.61 16.66 19.63
C PHE A 362 13.49 17.46 18.93
N LYS A 363 13.11 17.11 17.70
CA LYS A 363 11.94 17.67 17.01
C LYS A 363 10.69 16.88 17.37
N LYS A 364 10.75 15.55 17.25
CA LYS A 364 9.67 14.61 17.59
C LYS A 364 9.21 14.76 19.04
N PHE A 365 10.15 15.04 19.96
CA PHE A 365 9.92 15.14 21.39
C PHE A 365 10.16 16.57 21.93
N LYS A 366 10.03 17.61 21.08
CA LYS A 366 10.25 19.01 21.47
C LYS A 366 9.45 19.44 22.72
N ASN A 367 8.27 18.87 22.92
CA ASN A 367 7.40 19.13 24.07
C ASN A 367 7.81 18.39 25.35
N LYS A 368 8.94 17.67 25.31
CA LYS A 368 9.48 16.89 26.39
C LYS A 368 10.96 17.25 26.61
N ASP A 369 11.40 18.49 26.39
CA ASP A 369 12.76 18.99 26.70
C ASP A 369 13.98 18.23 26.13
N VAL A 370 13.77 17.31 25.16
CA VAL A 370 14.86 16.58 24.50
C VAL A 370 15.70 17.56 23.67
N ASN A 371 16.95 17.77 24.10
CA ASN A 371 17.89 18.61 23.38
C ASN A 371 18.71 17.82 22.36
N LYS A 372 19.23 18.50 21.33
CA LYS A 372 20.13 17.91 20.34
C LYS A 372 21.37 17.29 21.02
N GLY A 373 21.78 16.12 20.55
CA GLY A 373 22.93 15.37 21.02
C GLY A 373 22.74 14.71 22.39
N THR A 374 21.52 14.67 22.92
CA THR A 374 21.23 14.06 24.22
C THR A 374 20.78 12.61 24.13
N THR A 375 20.58 12.10 22.92
CA THR A 375 20.28 10.69 22.68
C THR A 375 21.44 10.01 21.94
N GLN A 376 21.53 8.69 22.08
CA GLN A 376 22.49 7.87 21.33
C GLN A 376 21.94 7.42 19.96
N SER A 377 20.82 8.00 19.51
CA SER A 377 20.20 7.68 18.21
C SER A 377 20.98 8.29 17.07
N ILE A 378 21.25 7.56 15.99
CA ILE A 378 21.85 8.10 14.76
C ILE A 378 21.09 9.33 14.24
N MET A 379 19.78 9.43 14.54
CA MET A 379 18.93 10.58 14.22
C MET A 379 19.20 11.84 15.07
N ASP A 380 20.16 11.80 16.01
CA ASP A 380 20.53 12.89 16.91
C ASP A 380 22.04 13.23 16.82
N TYR A 381 22.67 12.88 15.70
CA TYR A 381 24.10 13.13 15.43
C TYR A 381 25.10 12.62 16.49
N PRO A 382 24.91 11.43 17.10
CA PRO A 382 25.80 10.90 18.12
C PRO A 382 27.11 10.40 17.49
N PRO A 383 28.16 10.21 18.30
CA PRO A 383 29.36 9.52 17.87
C PRO A 383 29.17 7.99 17.71
N VAL A 384 27.97 7.45 17.97
CA VAL A 384 27.68 6.01 17.98
C VAL A 384 26.50 5.67 17.07
N ALA A 385 26.61 4.61 16.29
CA ALA A 385 25.61 4.22 15.29
C ALA A 385 24.52 3.29 15.84
N ASN A 386 23.63 3.82 16.69
CA ASN A 386 22.46 3.07 17.20
C ASN A 386 21.15 3.70 16.70
N PHE A 387 20.11 2.89 16.50
CA PHE A 387 18.73 3.34 16.36
C PHE A 387 17.98 3.08 17.66
N LEU A 388 17.02 3.93 18.02
CA LEU A 388 16.17 3.71 19.20
C LEU A 388 15.06 2.72 18.87
N PHE A 389 14.49 2.08 19.89
CA PHE A 389 13.33 1.20 19.74
C PHE A 389 12.16 1.90 18.99
N THR A 390 11.97 3.20 19.22
CA THR A 390 10.94 3.99 18.51
C THR A 390 11.16 4.05 17.00
N ASP A 391 12.41 3.99 16.56
CA ASP A 391 12.78 3.97 15.14
C ASP A 391 12.49 2.57 14.56
N TRP A 392 12.80 1.52 15.32
CA TRP A 392 12.55 0.13 14.92
C TRP A 392 11.05 -0.11 14.73
N LYS A 393 10.21 0.47 15.59
CA LYS A 393 8.75 0.44 15.50
C LYS A 393 8.25 1.04 14.20
N GLN A 394 8.73 2.22 13.83
CA GLN A 394 8.33 2.88 12.58
C GLN A 394 8.80 2.08 11.35
N ILE A 395 10.03 1.57 11.37
CA ILE A 395 10.61 0.75 10.29
C ILE A 395 9.80 -0.54 10.05
N ASN A 396 9.15 -1.08 11.08
CA ASN A 396 8.40 -2.34 11.00
C ASN A 396 6.88 -2.15 10.99
N ASP A 397 6.38 -0.92 10.91
CA ASP A 397 4.94 -0.66 10.78
C ASP A 397 4.40 -1.24 9.45
N PRO A 398 3.36 -2.11 9.45
CA PRO A 398 2.77 -2.64 8.22
C PRO A 398 2.23 -1.59 7.24
N ALA A 399 1.83 -0.41 7.75
CA ALA A 399 1.41 0.72 6.94
C ALA A 399 2.58 1.41 6.24
N PHE A 400 3.81 1.23 6.73
CA PHE A 400 5.00 1.75 6.11
C PHE A 400 5.25 1.07 4.76
N LYS A 401 5.53 1.88 3.73
CA LYS A 401 5.87 1.41 2.38
C LYS A 401 7.24 1.93 2.00
N LEU A 402 8.22 1.03 1.93
CA LEU A 402 9.54 1.32 1.38
C LEU A 402 9.39 1.70 -0.11
N TYR A 403 10.18 2.66 -0.58
CA TYR A 403 10.11 3.21 -1.94
C TYR A 403 8.81 3.91 -2.35
N ALA A 404 7.90 4.18 -1.41
CA ALA A 404 6.75 5.03 -1.65
C ALA A 404 7.19 6.50 -1.58
N PHE A 405 8.01 6.92 -2.54
CA PHE A 405 8.52 8.29 -2.61
C PHE A 405 7.37 9.27 -2.76
N GLN A 406 7.42 10.39 -2.02
CA GLN A 406 6.56 11.53 -2.38
C GLN A 406 6.98 12.02 -3.77
N SER A 407 5.99 12.29 -4.64
CA SER A 407 6.21 12.97 -5.91
C SER A 407 7.03 14.23 -5.66
N GLN A 408 8.17 14.37 -6.36
CA GLN A 408 9.05 15.53 -6.26
C GLN A 408 8.55 16.73 -7.07
N SER A 409 7.28 16.75 -7.45
CA SER A 409 6.64 17.98 -7.89
C SER A 409 6.33 18.79 -6.64
N ASP A 410 7.08 19.86 -6.38
CA ASP A 410 6.43 21.03 -5.80
C ASP A 410 5.29 21.33 -6.78
N GLY A 411 4.07 20.99 -6.42
CA GLY A 411 3.00 21.16 -7.38
C GLY A 411 2.82 22.61 -7.76
N GLU A 412 2.21 22.86 -8.91
CA GLU A 412 2.30 24.14 -9.61
C GLU A 412 1.83 25.34 -8.75
N LEU A 413 0.94 25.09 -7.79
CA LEU A 413 0.42 26.04 -6.79
C LEU A 413 1.31 26.26 -5.56
N ALA A 414 2.19 25.31 -5.21
CA ALA A 414 2.95 25.31 -3.95
C ALA A 414 3.94 26.48 -3.85
N GLY A 415 4.09 27.02 -2.64
CA GLY A 415 5.04 28.10 -2.32
C GLY A 415 4.68 29.48 -2.90
N LYS A 416 3.46 29.65 -3.41
CA LYS A 416 2.98 30.90 -4.05
C LYS A 416 1.69 31.38 -3.40
N ILE A 417 1.41 32.68 -3.54
CA ILE A 417 0.18 33.30 -3.04
C ILE A 417 -0.76 33.53 -4.22
N TRP A 418 -1.99 33.06 -4.07
CA TRP A 418 -3.04 33.06 -5.10
C TRP A 418 -4.32 33.70 -4.55
N PHE A 419 -5.29 33.96 -5.43
CA PHE A 419 -6.64 34.34 -5.02
C PHE A 419 -7.58 33.15 -4.92
N THR A 420 -8.30 33.07 -3.80
CA THR A 420 -9.57 32.32 -3.74
C THR A 420 -10.64 33.02 -4.59
N PRO A 421 -11.76 32.34 -4.93
CA PRO A 421 -12.85 32.95 -5.70
C PRO A 421 -13.51 34.18 -5.04
N ASP A 422 -13.39 34.35 -3.72
CA ASP A 422 -13.79 35.57 -2.99
C ASP A 422 -12.69 36.63 -2.90
N TRP A 423 -11.66 36.54 -3.75
CA TRP A 423 -10.55 37.49 -3.87
C TRP A 423 -9.74 37.69 -2.58
N LYS A 424 -9.59 36.64 -1.78
CA LYS A 424 -8.68 36.64 -0.64
C LYS A 424 -7.35 35.98 -1.00
N PRO A 425 -6.21 36.60 -0.67
CA PRO A 425 -4.92 35.94 -0.85
C PRO A 425 -4.83 34.72 0.06
N PHE A 426 -4.40 33.60 -0.51
CA PHE A 426 -4.14 32.38 0.22
C PHE A 426 -2.88 31.70 -0.30
N LYS A 427 -2.28 30.91 0.58
CA LYS A 427 -1.21 29.94 0.28
C LYS A 427 -1.67 28.55 0.68
N ILE A 428 -1.12 27.55 0.01
CA ILE A 428 -1.31 26.15 0.36
C ILE A 428 0.01 25.40 0.17
N ASP A 429 0.39 24.66 1.20
CA ASP A 429 1.55 23.78 1.20
C ASP A 429 1.09 22.37 0.80
N ASN A 430 1.94 21.59 0.13
CA ASN A 430 1.62 20.23 -0.36
C ASN A 430 0.40 20.19 -1.28
N VAL A 431 0.48 20.90 -2.40
CA VAL A 431 -0.49 20.83 -3.49
C VAL A 431 0.21 20.31 -4.72
N ASP A 432 -0.45 19.47 -5.51
CA ASP A 432 0.07 18.86 -6.74
C ASP A 432 -0.14 19.80 -7.95
N THR A 433 -1.33 20.42 -8.08
CA THR A 433 -1.67 21.54 -9.00
C THR A 433 -3.19 21.86 -8.85
N THR A 434 -3.86 22.41 -9.86
CA THR A 434 -5.29 22.72 -9.90
C THR A 434 -6.12 21.54 -10.42
N CYS A 435 -7.43 21.56 -10.13
CA CYS A 435 -8.37 20.62 -10.72
C CYS A 435 -9.11 21.19 -11.93
N ASN A 436 -9.71 20.28 -12.72
CA ASN A 436 -10.89 20.65 -13.50
C ASN A 436 -11.99 21.14 -12.56
N GLY A 437 -12.61 22.28 -12.83
CA GLY A 437 -13.67 22.74 -11.93
C GLY A 437 -14.27 24.08 -12.27
N THR A 438 -15.55 24.15 -11.89
CA THR A 438 -16.43 25.28 -11.61
C THR A 438 -16.03 26.64 -12.16
N GLN A 439 -16.94 27.29 -12.87
CA GLN A 439 -16.74 28.68 -13.30
C GLN A 439 -16.46 29.58 -12.08
N VAL A 440 -15.26 30.16 -12.04
CA VAL A 440 -14.82 31.12 -11.01
C VAL A 440 -14.45 32.46 -11.65
N PRO A 441 -14.35 33.55 -10.87
CA PRO A 441 -13.84 34.81 -11.38
C PRO A 441 -12.44 34.66 -11.99
N THR A 442 -12.24 35.24 -13.18
CA THR A 442 -10.95 35.21 -13.88
C THR A 442 -9.85 35.83 -13.02
N GLY A 443 -8.75 35.12 -12.82
CA GLY A 443 -7.65 35.51 -11.92
C GLY A 443 -7.62 34.72 -10.61
N THR A 444 -8.65 33.89 -10.33
CA THR A 444 -8.76 33.10 -9.09
C THR A 444 -8.63 31.59 -9.34
N VAL A 445 -8.27 30.83 -8.31
CA VAL A 445 -8.01 29.39 -8.41
C VAL A 445 -9.31 28.58 -8.34
N PRO A 446 -9.68 27.77 -9.38
CA PRO A 446 -10.96 27.05 -9.45
C PRO A 446 -11.02 25.79 -8.58
N GLY A 447 -9.88 25.22 -8.22
CA GLY A 447 -9.78 24.01 -7.43
C GLY A 447 -8.32 23.68 -7.12
N ILE A 448 -8.12 22.84 -6.12
CA ILE A 448 -6.80 22.41 -5.65
C ILE A 448 -6.75 20.88 -5.66
N PHE A 449 -5.71 20.34 -6.29
CA PHE A 449 -5.44 18.92 -6.37
C PHE A 449 -4.34 18.56 -5.37
N VAL A 450 -4.65 17.69 -4.41
CA VAL A 450 -3.76 17.36 -3.29
C VAL A 450 -3.86 15.87 -2.99
N ASP A 451 -2.73 15.18 -2.93
CA ASP A 451 -2.63 13.75 -2.59
C ASP A 451 -3.50 12.87 -3.50
N GLY A 452 -3.60 13.21 -4.78
CA GLY A 452 -4.45 12.49 -5.74
C GLY A 452 -5.96 12.77 -5.62
N VAL A 453 -6.37 13.72 -4.78
CA VAL A 453 -7.76 14.10 -4.54
C VAL A 453 -8.02 15.52 -5.03
N CYS A 454 -9.15 15.71 -5.72
CA CYS A 454 -9.55 17.01 -6.18
C CYS A 454 -10.51 17.72 -5.21
N TYR A 455 -10.18 18.94 -4.79
CA TYR A 455 -11.05 19.82 -4.01
C TYR A 455 -11.45 21.03 -4.85
N SER A 456 -12.70 21.09 -5.29
CA SER A 456 -13.21 22.14 -6.18
C SER A 456 -13.74 23.34 -5.39
N ALA A 457 -13.67 24.53 -5.96
CA ALA A 457 -14.29 25.71 -5.38
C ALA A 457 -15.80 25.48 -5.25
N THR A 458 -16.32 25.63 -4.04
CA THR A 458 -17.75 25.49 -3.74
C THR A 458 -18.33 26.81 -3.28
N PHE A 459 -19.56 27.07 -3.72
CA PHE A 459 -20.31 28.28 -3.42
C PHE A 459 -21.60 27.91 -2.72
N ASP A 460 -22.00 28.73 -1.75
CA ASP A 460 -23.30 28.66 -1.11
C ASP A 460 -24.40 28.95 -2.14
N THR A 461 -25.39 28.07 -2.25
CA THR A 461 -26.41 28.12 -3.30
C THR A 461 -27.41 29.27 -3.15
N GLU A 462 -27.56 29.81 -1.94
CA GLU A 462 -28.49 30.92 -1.65
C GLU A 462 -27.82 32.28 -1.79
N THR A 463 -26.57 32.40 -1.36
CA THR A 463 -25.83 33.67 -1.27
C THR A 463 -24.79 33.85 -2.36
N GLY A 464 -24.43 32.79 -3.10
CA GLY A 464 -23.36 32.78 -4.10
C GLY A 464 -21.96 32.97 -3.51
N LYS A 465 -21.81 32.90 -2.17
CA LYS A 465 -20.53 33.14 -1.50
C LYS A 465 -19.65 31.90 -1.56
N PHE A 466 -18.36 32.10 -1.81
CA PHE A 466 -17.36 31.04 -1.71
C PHE A 466 -17.30 30.49 -0.28
N ILE A 467 -17.52 29.19 -0.11
CA ILE A 467 -17.50 28.53 1.20
C ILE A 467 -16.21 27.75 1.47
N GLY A 468 -15.45 27.41 0.42
CA GLY A 468 -14.18 26.71 0.52
C GLY A 468 -13.89 25.81 -0.68
N TYR A 469 -12.72 25.18 -0.66
CA TYR A 469 -12.38 24.09 -1.57
C TYR A 469 -12.85 22.78 -0.95
N MET A 470 -13.77 22.09 -1.62
CA MET A 470 -14.46 20.91 -1.08
C MET A 470 -14.29 19.69 -1.99
N ASN A 471 -14.19 18.52 -1.38
CA ASN A 471 -14.36 17.21 -2.02
C ASN A 471 -15.52 16.51 -1.29
N GLY A 472 -16.71 16.47 -1.89
CA GLY A 472 -17.94 16.14 -1.18
C GLY A 472 -18.14 17.03 0.05
N SER A 473 -18.28 16.42 1.23
CA SER A 473 -18.41 17.16 2.50
C SER A 473 -17.08 17.58 3.13
N VAL A 474 -15.93 17.16 2.57
CA VAL A 474 -14.61 17.43 3.14
C VAL A 474 -14.08 18.75 2.62
N LYS A 475 -13.89 19.71 3.52
CA LYS A 475 -13.22 20.98 3.23
C LYS A 475 -11.71 20.83 3.35
N LYS A 476 -10.97 21.33 2.35
CA LYS A 476 -9.50 21.42 2.43
C LYS A 476 -9.10 22.70 3.16
N ASP A 477 -8.18 22.55 4.10
CA ASP A 477 -7.59 23.67 4.82
C ASP A 477 -6.64 24.45 3.91
N ILE A 478 -6.85 25.77 3.89
CA ILE A 478 -5.99 26.75 3.19
C ILE A 478 -5.55 27.82 4.17
N SER A 479 -4.36 28.39 3.95
CA SER A 479 -3.84 29.46 4.79
C SER A 479 -4.07 30.81 4.13
N TYR A 480 -4.96 31.64 4.68
CA TYR A 480 -5.13 33.01 4.22
C TYR A 480 -3.91 33.85 4.58
N VAL A 481 -3.55 34.78 3.68
CA VAL A 481 -2.40 35.68 3.83
C VAL A 481 -2.87 37.12 3.68
N THR A 482 -2.29 38.02 4.45
CA THR A 482 -2.45 39.46 4.26
C THR A 482 -1.28 39.98 3.45
N LEU A 483 -1.56 40.64 2.33
CA LEU A 483 -0.55 41.28 1.48
C LEU A 483 -0.61 42.80 1.60
N THR A 484 0.54 43.43 1.51
CA THR A 484 0.69 44.87 1.28
C THR A 484 0.52 45.20 -0.21
N ASP A 485 0.16 46.45 -0.51
CA ASP A 485 -0.18 46.89 -1.88
C ASP A 485 0.85 46.51 -2.94
N ASN A 486 2.14 46.52 -2.61
CA ASN A 486 3.26 46.31 -3.53
C ASN A 486 3.71 44.84 -3.65
N GLU A 487 3.16 43.92 -2.86
CA GLU A 487 3.60 42.52 -2.91
C GLU A 487 3.04 41.79 -4.13
N PRO A 488 3.80 40.88 -4.76
CA PRO A 488 3.33 40.17 -5.94
C PRO A 488 2.29 39.10 -5.57
N ILE A 489 1.37 38.83 -6.50
CA ILE A 489 0.37 37.77 -6.38
C ILE A 489 0.17 37.07 -7.72
N TYR A 490 -0.14 35.78 -7.67
CA TYR A 490 -0.34 34.97 -8.87
C TYR A 490 -1.82 34.90 -9.26
N LEU A 491 -2.05 34.88 -10.56
CA LEU A 491 -3.37 34.92 -11.20
C LEU A 491 -3.55 33.69 -12.08
N TYR A 492 -4.71 33.06 -11.96
CA TYR A 492 -5.10 31.92 -12.77
C TYR A 492 -6.19 32.31 -13.77
N LYS A 493 -5.91 32.19 -15.08
CA LYS A 493 -6.86 32.55 -16.14
C LYS A 493 -7.43 31.28 -16.78
N GLN A 494 -8.62 30.90 -16.34
CA GLN A 494 -9.35 29.77 -16.89
C GLN A 494 -9.80 30.08 -18.33
N ASP A 495 -9.57 29.14 -19.25
CA ASP A 495 -10.09 29.16 -20.62
C ASP A 495 -11.12 28.04 -20.74
N MET A 496 -12.41 28.40 -20.69
CA MET A 496 -13.51 27.42 -20.67
C MET A 496 -13.60 26.56 -21.95
N ARG A 497 -12.85 26.88 -23.01
CA ARG A 497 -12.76 26.02 -24.20
C ARG A 497 -11.98 24.74 -23.93
N TYR A 498 -11.15 24.71 -22.88
CA TYR A 498 -10.30 23.58 -22.52
C TYR A 498 -10.44 23.28 -21.02
N PRO A 499 -11.30 22.33 -20.61
CA PRO A 499 -11.61 22.07 -19.19
C PRO A 499 -10.38 21.77 -18.30
N CYS A 500 -9.28 21.29 -18.89
CA CYS A 500 -8.02 21.00 -18.20
C CYS A 500 -6.79 21.65 -18.84
N GLY A 501 -7.00 22.76 -19.54
CA GLY A 501 -5.93 23.60 -20.07
C GLY A 501 -5.42 23.22 -21.47
N PRO A 502 -4.34 23.88 -21.94
CA PRO A 502 -3.46 24.76 -21.17
C PRO A 502 -4.14 26.07 -20.74
N HIS A 503 -4.17 26.33 -19.44
CA HIS A 503 -4.67 27.56 -18.85
C HIS A 503 -3.50 28.51 -18.53
N PRO A 504 -3.47 29.73 -19.05
CA PRO A 504 -2.39 30.65 -18.76
C PRO A 504 -2.46 31.16 -17.31
N THR A 505 -1.31 31.22 -16.66
CA THR A 505 -1.12 31.85 -15.36
C THR A 505 -0.18 33.03 -15.48
N TYR A 506 -0.37 33.98 -14.57
CA TYR A 506 0.33 35.24 -14.58
C TYR A 506 0.78 35.61 -13.17
N LYS A 507 1.78 36.48 -13.09
CA LYS A 507 2.21 37.12 -11.87
C LYS A 507 1.90 38.61 -11.99
N ALA A 508 1.01 39.12 -11.14
CA ALA A 508 0.84 40.55 -10.95
C ALA A 508 2.00 41.04 -10.07
N LYS A 509 2.68 42.11 -10.49
CA LYS A 509 3.81 42.68 -9.73
C LYS A 509 3.37 43.33 -8.42
N SER A 510 2.09 43.72 -8.32
CA SER A 510 1.51 44.28 -7.11
C SER A 510 0.11 43.72 -6.84
N TYR A 511 -0.17 43.38 -5.57
CA TYR A 511 -1.46 42.93 -5.08
C TYR A 511 -2.54 43.98 -5.33
N LYS A 512 -2.18 45.26 -5.12
CA LYS A 512 -3.08 46.39 -5.37
C LYS A 512 -3.58 46.41 -6.80
N TYR A 513 -2.69 46.29 -7.79
CA TYR A 513 -3.10 46.27 -9.19
C TYR A 513 -4.08 45.12 -9.46
N ALA A 514 -3.76 43.92 -8.99
CA ALA A 514 -4.58 42.74 -9.23
C ALA A 514 -5.97 42.85 -8.57
N PHE A 515 -6.02 43.36 -7.34
CA PHE A 515 -7.26 43.50 -6.57
C PHE A 515 -8.15 44.65 -7.04
N ASP A 516 -7.56 45.81 -7.38
CA ASP A 516 -8.30 46.98 -7.87
C ASP A 516 -8.92 46.72 -9.25
N ASN A 517 -8.31 45.85 -10.06
CA ASN A 517 -8.75 45.52 -11.43
C ASN A 517 -9.45 44.16 -11.53
N LYS A 518 -9.86 43.55 -10.40
CA LYS A 518 -10.38 42.17 -10.33
C LYS A 518 -11.55 41.83 -11.24
N GLU A 519 -12.36 42.83 -11.63
CA GLU A 519 -13.47 42.64 -12.56
C GLU A 519 -13.00 42.56 -14.03
N ASN A 520 -11.89 43.23 -14.38
CA ASN A 520 -11.38 43.37 -15.74
C ASN A 520 -9.85 43.54 -15.75
N ILE A 521 -9.11 42.49 -15.39
CA ILE A 521 -7.64 42.51 -15.39
C ILE A 521 -7.10 42.57 -16.83
N ASP A 522 -6.21 43.53 -17.11
CA ASP A 522 -5.50 43.63 -18.40
C ASP A 522 -4.24 42.76 -18.41
N TYR A 523 -4.40 41.50 -18.85
CA TYR A 523 -3.33 40.52 -18.95
C TYR A 523 -2.23 40.86 -19.98
N ASN A 524 -2.41 41.91 -20.79
CA ASN A 524 -1.40 42.36 -21.76
C ASN A 524 -0.57 43.55 -21.23
N ASN A 525 -0.85 44.03 -20.01
CA ASN A 525 -0.09 45.12 -19.41
C ASN A 525 1.26 44.63 -18.86
N GLU A 526 2.28 44.56 -19.72
CA GLU A 526 3.64 44.09 -19.39
C GLU A 526 4.32 44.87 -18.23
N LYS A 527 3.84 46.09 -17.92
CA LYS A 527 4.35 46.87 -16.78
C LYS A 527 3.88 46.29 -15.45
N GLU A 528 2.66 45.76 -15.39
CA GLU A 528 2.00 45.33 -14.15
C GLU A 528 1.84 43.81 -14.05
N ILE A 529 1.78 43.11 -15.18
CA ILE A 529 1.58 41.66 -15.28
C ILE A 529 2.72 41.02 -16.08
N GLU A 530 3.18 39.87 -15.59
CA GLU A 530 4.14 39.01 -16.25
C GLU A 530 3.49 37.63 -16.50
N PHE A 531 3.64 37.09 -17.71
CA PHE A 531 3.25 35.70 -17.96
C PHE A 531 4.11 34.77 -17.12
N PHE A 532 3.49 33.87 -16.37
CA PHE A 532 4.20 32.96 -15.49
C PHE A 532 4.39 31.60 -16.14
N SER A 533 3.31 30.89 -16.44
CA SER A 533 3.35 29.56 -17.08
C SER A 533 1.98 29.14 -17.60
N ASN A 534 1.91 28.10 -18.43
CA ASN A 534 0.66 27.45 -18.78
C ASN A 534 0.46 26.23 -17.89
N TRP A 535 -0.69 26.14 -17.25
CA TRP A 535 -1.03 25.04 -16.37
C TRP A 535 -1.98 24.08 -17.06
N GLN A 536 -1.71 22.80 -16.85
CA GLN A 536 -2.66 21.76 -17.19
C GLN A 536 -3.06 21.13 -15.87
N CYS A 537 -4.37 20.95 -15.68
CA CYS A 537 -4.83 20.12 -14.57
C CYS A 537 -4.17 18.74 -14.74
N PRO A 538 -3.77 18.02 -13.69
CA PRO A 538 -3.42 16.62 -13.82
C PRO A 538 -4.70 16.01 -14.34
N GLN A 539 -4.62 15.48 -15.55
CA GLN A 539 -5.44 14.34 -15.83
C GLN A 539 -5.04 13.35 -14.73
N THR A 540 -5.87 13.21 -13.70
CA THR A 540 -5.99 11.88 -13.12
C THR A 540 -6.17 11.02 -14.36
N ASN A 541 -5.28 10.05 -14.58
CA ASN A 541 -5.53 9.01 -15.57
C ASN A 541 -6.77 8.26 -15.09
N VAL A 542 -7.92 8.89 -15.24
CA VAL A 542 -9.23 8.27 -15.29
C VAL A 542 -9.42 8.20 -16.78
N ASP A 543 -8.84 7.11 -17.28
CA ASP A 543 -8.72 6.75 -18.67
C ASP A 543 -9.96 7.14 -19.45
N GLU A 544 -9.73 7.59 -20.68
CA GLU A 544 -10.73 7.71 -21.74
C GLU A 544 -11.81 6.64 -21.55
N THR A 545 -13.08 7.05 -21.55
CA THR A 545 -14.15 6.06 -21.63
C THR A 545 -13.83 5.13 -22.80
N TYR A 546 -13.83 3.81 -22.57
CA TYR A 546 -13.57 2.80 -23.62
C TYR A 546 -14.67 2.77 -24.69
N PHE A 547 -15.61 3.71 -24.60
CA PHE A 547 -16.73 3.92 -25.49
C PHE A 547 -16.77 5.38 -25.92
N ASP A 548 -16.92 5.61 -27.21
CA ASP A 548 -17.20 6.92 -27.78
C ASP A 548 -18.71 7.10 -27.91
N ILE A 549 -19.25 8.05 -27.15
CA ILE A 549 -20.69 8.37 -27.15
C ILE A 549 -20.85 9.81 -27.61
N ALA A 550 -21.36 9.96 -28.82
CA ALA A 550 -21.69 11.25 -29.42
C ALA A 550 -22.96 11.88 -28.84
N ASN A 551 -23.94 11.06 -28.41
CA ASN A 551 -25.15 11.56 -27.76
C ASN A 551 -25.63 10.65 -26.61
N PHE A 552 -25.39 11.12 -25.39
CA PHE A 552 -25.80 10.48 -24.13
C PHE A 552 -27.09 11.07 -23.54
N GLU A 553 -27.73 12.02 -24.24
CA GLU A 553 -28.97 12.63 -23.77
C GLU A 553 -30.17 11.68 -23.92
N LEU A 554 -31.12 11.78 -23.00
CA LEU A 554 -32.36 11.01 -23.11
C LEU A 554 -33.30 11.65 -24.13
N PRO A 555 -34.09 10.84 -24.86
CA PRO A 555 -35.16 11.32 -25.72
C PRO A 555 -36.16 12.23 -24.99
N GLN A 556 -36.73 13.18 -25.74
CA GLN A 556 -37.73 14.11 -25.22
C GLN A 556 -38.91 13.36 -24.58
N GLY A 557 -39.24 13.69 -23.33
CA GLY A 557 -40.33 13.08 -22.57
C GLY A 557 -39.88 12.17 -21.43
N LEU A 558 -38.61 11.78 -21.37
CA LEU A 558 -38.04 11.11 -20.20
C LEU A 558 -37.43 12.15 -19.25
N ARG A 559 -37.77 12.08 -17.96
CA ARG A 559 -37.13 12.87 -16.90
C ARG A 559 -36.24 11.95 -16.08
N PHE A 560 -34.99 12.34 -15.87
CA PHE A 560 -34.02 11.58 -15.08
C PHE A 560 -33.09 12.54 -14.32
N ASN A 561 -32.47 12.02 -13.26
CA ASN A 561 -31.45 12.74 -12.51
C ASN A 561 -30.09 12.47 -13.17
N LYS A 562 -29.58 13.46 -13.90
CA LYS A 562 -28.17 13.52 -14.31
C LYS A 562 -27.39 14.10 -13.14
N ILE A 563 -26.32 13.44 -12.74
CA ILE A 563 -25.49 13.87 -11.61
C ILE A 563 -24.03 13.98 -12.02
N ASP A 564 -23.37 14.99 -11.49
CA ASP A 564 -21.93 15.17 -11.67
C ASP A 564 -21.12 14.36 -10.63
N GLU A 565 -21.74 14.01 -9.49
CA GLU A 565 -21.12 13.27 -8.39
C GLU A 565 -21.94 12.02 -8.04
N ILE A 566 -21.25 10.87 -7.96
CA ILE A 566 -21.87 9.57 -7.67
C ILE A 566 -22.36 9.53 -6.23
N ARG A 567 -23.63 9.16 -6.04
CA ARG A 567 -24.22 9.12 -4.71
C ARG A 567 -23.65 7.98 -3.86
N PRO A 568 -23.36 8.21 -2.56
CA PRO A 568 -22.82 7.18 -1.67
C PRO A 568 -23.67 5.90 -1.62
N GLU A 569 -25.00 6.01 -1.65
CA GLU A 569 -25.88 4.83 -1.58
C GLU A 569 -25.70 3.84 -2.74
N ILE A 570 -25.35 4.33 -3.95
CA ILE A 570 -25.10 3.48 -5.11
C ILE A 570 -23.79 2.71 -4.95
N ILE A 571 -22.80 3.35 -4.31
CA ILE A 571 -21.52 2.72 -4.00
C ILE A 571 -21.74 1.67 -2.90
N ASP A 572 -22.50 1.98 -1.85
CA ASP A 572 -22.76 1.05 -0.75
C ASP A 572 -23.54 -0.20 -1.19
N ASP A 573 -24.50 -0.04 -2.11
CA ASP A 573 -25.20 -1.15 -2.76
C ASP A 573 -24.24 -2.00 -3.62
N ALA A 574 -23.33 -1.36 -4.36
CA ALA A 574 -22.29 -2.05 -5.14
C ALA A 574 -21.35 -2.86 -4.24
N LEU A 575 -20.93 -2.29 -3.11
CA LEU A 575 -20.08 -2.92 -2.12
C LEU A 575 -20.72 -4.18 -1.54
N THR A 576 -22.02 -4.12 -1.24
CA THR A 576 -22.76 -5.27 -0.72
C THR A 576 -22.74 -6.44 -1.70
N LYS A 577 -22.99 -6.17 -2.99
CA LYS A 577 -23.02 -7.18 -4.07
C LYS A 577 -21.63 -7.73 -4.36
N LEU A 578 -20.63 -6.85 -4.41
CA LEU A 578 -19.24 -7.25 -4.61
C LEU A 578 -18.74 -8.13 -3.46
N ASN A 579 -19.11 -7.83 -2.21
CA ASN A 579 -18.73 -8.66 -1.07
C ASN A 579 -19.35 -10.06 -1.13
N VAL A 580 -20.59 -10.20 -1.62
CA VAL A 580 -21.20 -11.51 -1.90
C VAL A 580 -20.37 -12.29 -2.93
N LEU A 581 -19.93 -11.62 -3.99
CA LEU A 581 -19.14 -12.23 -5.04
C LEU A 581 -17.74 -12.67 -4.54
N ILE A 582 -17.07 -11.83 -3.77
CA ILE A 582 -15.80 -12.15 -3.12
C ILE A 582 -15.95 -13.37 -2.19
N ALA A 583 -17.05 -13.43 -1.43
CA ALA A 583 -17.32 -14.57 -0.56
C ALA A 583 -17.55 -15.86 -1.36
N LYS A 584 -18.29 -15.81 -2.47
CA LYS A 584 -18.54 -16.98 -3.35
C LYS A 584 -17.26 -17.54 -3.97
N ASN A 585 -16.37 -16.68 -4.45
CA ASN A 585 -15.07 -17.11 -5.00
C ASN A 585 -14.30 -18.02 -3.99
N ASN A 586 -14.34 -17.69 -2.70
CA ASN A 586 -13.60 -18.43 -1.66
C ASN A 586 -14.13 -19.84 -1.32
N VAL A 587 -15.22 -20.30 -1.94
CA VAL A 587 -15.88 -21.59 -1.63
C VAL A 587 -15.54 -22.71 -2.63
N GLY A 588 -14.79 -22.40 -3.70
CA GLY A 588 -14.41 -23.35 -4.75
C GLY A 588 -15.46 -23.45 -5.87
N TYR A 589 -15.00 -23.48 -7.12
CA TYR A 589 -15.85 -23.41 -8.31
C TYR A 589 -15.93 -24.77 -9.03
N ALA A 590 -17.14 -25.26 -9.30
CA ALA A 590 -17.38 -26.48 -10.08
C ALA A 590 -18.09 -26.12 -11.39
N TYR A 591 -17.56 -26.59 -12.52
CA TYR A 591 -18.14 -26.37 -13.83
C TYR A 591 -19.45 -27.16 -14.00
N GLU A 592 -20.53 -26.46 -14.32
CA GLU A 592 -21.81 -27.03 -14.72
C GLU A 592 -22.29 -26.34 -16.00
N THR A 593 -22.91 -27.09 -16.92
CA THR A 593 -23.43 -26.53 -18.18
C THR A 593 -24.70 -25.71 -17.99
N ASP A 594 -25.38 -25.88 -16.85
CA ASP A 594 -26.72 -25.34 -16.56
C ASP A 594 -26.70 -24.37 -15.35
N ILE A 595 -25.67 -23.52 -15.28
CA ILE A 595 -25.49 -22.51 -14.21
C ILE A 595 -26.43 -21.32 -14.44
N THR A 596 -27.19 -20.95 -13.40
CA THR A 596 -28.01 -19.73 -13.39
C THR A 596 -27.17 -18.49 -12.98
N ASN A 597 -27.60 -17.28 -13.35
CA ASN A 597 -26.87 -16.03 -13.05
C ASN A 597 -26.46 -15.87 -11.57
N ASN A 598 -27.25 -16.38 -10.63
CA ASN A 598 -26.97 -16.31 -9.18
C ASN A 598 -25.91 -17.32 -8.72
N GLN A 599 -25.47 -18.26 -9.57
CA GLN A 599 -24.46 -19.27 -9.28
C GLN A 599 -23.07 -18.91 -9.82
N LEU A 600 -22.94 -17.83 -10.60
CA LEU A 600 -21.66 -17.33 -11.09
C LEU A 600 -20.76 -16.86 -9.92
N ALA A 601 -19.45 -17.11 -10.02
CA ALA A 601 -18.50 -16.89 -8.92
C ALA A 601 -17.67 -15.62 -9.04
N TYR A 602 -17.48 -15.11 -10.26
CA TYR A 602 -16.72 -13.91 -10.59
C TYR A 602 -17.56 -12.83 -11.27
N ILE A 603 -18.82 -13.15 -11.60
CA ILE A 603 -19.79 -12.22 -12.16
C ILE A 603 -21.02 -12.15 -11.25
N TYR A 604 -21.42 -10.94 -10.85
CA TYR A 604 -22.68 -10.68 -10.17
C TYR A 604 -23.63 -9.93 -11.11
N ILE A 605 -24.90 -10.37 -11.17
CA ILE A 605 -25.94 -9.73 -12.00
C ILE A 605 -27.19 -9.49 -11.15
N ASP A 606 -27.59 -8.22 -11.04
CA ASP A 606 -28.86 -7.83 -10.41
C ASP A 606 -30.09 -8.44 -11.11
N GLU A 607 -31.12 -8.79 -10.33
CA GLU A 607 -32.34 -9.49 -10.78
C GLU A 607 -33.12 -8.78 -11.91
N ASN A 608 -32.82 -7.51 -12.19
CA ASN A 608 -33.50 -6.70 -13.21
C ASN A 608 -32.55 -6.13 -14.28
N VAL A 609 -31.35 -6.70 -14.40
CA VAL A 609 -30.41 -6.37 -15.46
C VAL A 609 -30.51 -7.45 -16.55
N PRO A 610 -30.84 -7.10 -17.81
CA PRO A 610 -30.97 -8.08 -18.90
C PRO A 610 -29.59 -8.51 -19.44
N ALA A 611 -28.75 -9.05 -18.56
CA ALA A 611 -27.45 -9.65 -18.83
C ALA A 611 -27.45 -11.11 -18.35
N GLY A 612 -26.79 -12.00 -19.08
CA GLY A 612 -26.76 -13.43 -18.77
C GLY A 612 -26.58 -14.28 -20.03
N GLY A 613 -26.68 -15.60 -19.86
CA GLY A 613 -26.60 -16.56 -20.96
C GLY A 613 -25.20 -17.13 -21.19
N GLU A 614 -25.07 -17.90 -22.26
CA GLU A 614 -23.93 -18.79 -22.51
C GLU A 614 -22.58 -18.06 -22.52
N GLU A 615 -22.52 -16.83 -23.05
CA GLU A 615 -21.27 -16.07 -23.14
C GLU A 615 -20.77 -15.57 -21.78
N LEU A 616 -21.66 -15.14 -20.87
CA LEU A 616 -21.24 -14.76 -19.51
C LEU A 616 -20.88 -15.97 -18.65
N VAL A 617 -21.54 -17.12 -18.86
CA VAL A 617 -21.14 -18.39 -18.24
C VAL A 617 -19.72 -18.79 -18.71
N LYS A 618 -19.45 -18.71 -20.02
CA LYS A 618 -18.10 -18.95 -20.56
C LYS A 618 -17.08 -17.96 -20.00
N LEU A 619 -17.45 -16.69 -19.80
CA LEU A 619 -16.57 -15.69 -19.23
C LEU A 619 -16.24 -16.02 -17.77
N ASP A 620 -17.24 -16.29 -16.93
CA ASP A 620 -17.06 -16.67 -15.52
C ASP A 620 -16.09 -17.85 -15.39
N HIS A 621 -16.21 -18.84 -16.28
CA HIS A 621 -15.25 -19.95 -16.38
C HIS A 621 -13.81 -19.51 -16.68
N ARG A 622 -13.62 -18.59 -17.64
CA ARG A 622 -12.29 -18.05 -17.97
C ARG A 622 -11.68 -17.29 -16.79
N LEU A 623 -12.51 -16.59 -16.02
CA LEU A 623 -12.07 -15.84 -14.83
C LEU A 623 -11.69 -16.77 -13.68
N ALA A 624 -12.50 -17.80 -13.41
CA ALA A 624 -12.18 -18.83 -12.42
C ALA A 624 -10.86 -19.55 -12.74
N TYR A 625 -10.67 -19.92 -14.00
CA TYR A 625 -9.42 -20.53 -14.45
C TYR A 625 -8.22 -19.60 -14.29
N LEU A 626 -8.35 -18.32 -14.65
CA LEU A 626 -7.29 -17.32 -14.49
C LEU A 626 -6.87 -17.18 -13.03
N SER A 627 -7.83 -17.09 -12.11
CA SER A 627 -7.57 -16.99 -10.67
C SER A 627 -6.81 -18.21 -10.15
N GLU A 628 -7.32 -19.41 -10.39
CA GLU A 628 -6.68 -20.66 -9.95
C GLU A 628 -5.27 -20.82 -10.53
N TYR A 629 -5.10 -20.54 -11.83
CA TYR A 629 -3.81 -20.64 -12.48
C TYR A 629 -2.79 -19.65 -11.91
N THR A 630 -3.17 -18.38 -11.76
CA THR A 630 -2.26 -17.34 -11.27
C THR A 630 -1.85 -17.58 -9.81
N LYS A 631 -2.72 -18.18 -8.99
CA LYS A 631 -2.38 -18.68 -7.65
C LYS A 631 -1.25 -19.72 -7.68
N THR A 632 -1.26 -20.67 -8.64
CA THR A 632 -0.16 -21.66 -8.77
C THR A 632 1.20 -21.04 -9.07
N LEU A 633 1.22 -19.83 -9.63
CA LEU A 633 2.43 -19.08 -9.97
C LEU A 633 2.90 -18.12 -8.87
N ASN A 634 2.29 -18.17 -7.67
CA ASN A 634 2.46 -17.17 -6.60
C ASN A 634 2.17 -15.73 -7.06
N LYS A 635 1.28 -15.57 -8.05
CA LYS A 635 0.88 -14.28 -8.63
C LYS A 635 -0.64 -14.16 -8.71
N GLY A 636 -1.38 -14.63 -7.69
CA GLY A 636 -2.84 -14.67 -7.70
C GLY A 636 -3.46 -13.35 -8.17
N ILE A 637 -4.27 -13.40 -9.22
CA ILE A 637 -5.01 -12.29 -9.80
C ILE A 637 -6.48 -12.71 -9.90
N ASP A 638 -7.38 -11.91 -9.34
CA ASP A 638 -8.82 -12.07 -9.48
C ASP A 638 -9.40 -10.94 -10.34
N ILE A 639 -10.31 -11.27 -11.26
CA ILE A 639 -11.10 -10.28 -12.02
C ILE A 639 -12.57 -10.45 -11.60
N TYR A 640 -13.18 -9.39 -11.06
CA TYR A 640 -14.58 -9.38 -10.64
C TYR A 640 -15.41 -8.49 -11.55
N VAL A 641 -16.62 -8.93 -11.90
CA VAL A 641 -17.57 -8.19 -12.72
C VAL A 641 -18.88 -7.99 -11.94
N LEU A 642 -19.35 -6.75 -11.87
CA LEU A 642 -20.56 -6.37 -11.14
C LEU A 642 -21.55 -5.63 -12.05
N TYR A 643 -22.63 -6.29 -12.46
CA TYR A 643 -23.77 -5.66 -13.10
C TYR A 643 -24.77 -5.18 -12.05
N GLN A 644 -25.03 -3.88 -12.02
CA GLN A 644 -25.87 -3.24 -11.01
C GLN A 644 -26.91 -2.34 -11.66
N LYS A 645 -28.17 -2.49 -11.30
CA LYS A 645 -29.22 -1.56 -11.75
C LYS A 645 -29.06 -0.23 -11.02
N VAL A 646 -29.07 0.87 -11.76
CA VAL A 646 -29.05 2.24 -11.23
C VAL A 646 -30.23 3.04 -11.77
N ASP A 647 -30.71 3.99 -10.99
CA ASP A 647 -31.83 4.89 -11.32
C ASP A 647 -31.36 6.26 -11.86
N MET A 648 -30.05 6.40 -12.12
CA MET A 648 -29.44 7.65 -12.55
C MET A 648 -28.29 7.45 -13.52
N LEU A 649 -27.95 8.53 -14.24
CA LEU A 649 -26.87 8.56 -15.24
C LEU A 649 -25.73 9.46 -14.75
N PHE A 650 -24.50 8.97 -14.90
CA PHE A 650 -23.24 9.65 -14.60
C PHE A 650 -22.17 9.27 -15.64
N TYR A 651 -21.13 10.09 -15.81
CA TYR A 651 -20.16 9.92 -16.91
C TYR A 651 -18.85 9.25 -16.51
N ASN A 652 -18.51 9.24 -15.22
CA ASN A 652 -17.20 8.79 -14.78
C ASN A 652 -17.23 7.35 -14.24
N TRP A 653 -17.40 6.39 -15.15
CA TRP A 653 -17.60 4.98 -14.78
C TRP A 653 -16.33 4.32 -14.23
N ASN A 654 -15.15 4.73 -14.70
CA ASN A 654 -13.87 4.27 -14.14
C ASN A 654 -13.68 4.79 -12.71
N GLU A 655 -14.06 6.04 -12.43
CA GLU A 655 -14.06 6.57 -11.06
C GLU A 655 -15.09 5.86 -10.18
N TYR A 656 -16.27 5.51 -10.71
CA TYR A 656 -17.21 4.66 -10.00
C TYR A 656 -16.59 3.30 -9.63
N ALA A 657 -15.99 2.60 -10.59
CA ALA A 657 -15.30 1.33 -10.35
C ALA A 657 -14.19 1.49 -9.29
N LYS A 658 -13.42 2.59 -9.35
CA LYS A 658 -12.37 2.91 -8.38
C LYS A 658 -12.90 3.16 -6.98
N GLN A 659 -14.01 3.88 -6.83
CA GLN A 659 -14.61 4.14 -5.52
C GLN A 659 -15.17 2.85 -4.91
N VAL A 660 -15.85 2.02 -5.70
CA VAL A 660 -16.30 0.69 -5.27
C VAL A 660 -15.10 -0.18 -4.90
N TYR A 661 -14.06 -0.24 -5.72
CA TYR A 661 -12.85 -1.03 -5.44
C TYR A 661 -12.19 -0.60 -4.13
N THR A 662 -11.95 0.71 -3.96
CA THR A 662 -11.18 1.26 -2.84
C THR A 662 -11.90 1.11 -1.50
N LYS A 663 -13.24 1.14 -1.50
CA LYS A 663 -14.05 0.89 -0.31
C LYS A 663 -14.34 -0.59 -0.05
N SER A 664 -14.07 -1.48 -1.02
CA SER A 664 -14.30 -2.92 -0.89
C SER A 664 -13.14 -3.66 -0.24
N ASN A 665 -13.37 -4.95 0.05
CA ASN A 665 -12.33 -5.89 0.49
C ASN A 665 -11.27 -6.21 -0.60
N LEU A 666 -11.34 -5.61 -1.79
CA LEU A 666 -10.33 -5.69 -2.84
C LEU A 666 -9.19 -4.65 -2.67
N ALA A 667 -9.35 -3.63 -1.84
CA ALA A 667 -8.41 -2.50 -1.74
C ALA A 667 -6.93 -2.88 -1.47
N ASN A 668 -6.73 -4.06 -0.87
CA ASN A 668 -5.44 -4.65 -0.50
C ASN A 668 -5.12 -5.95 -1.28
N LYS A 669 -5.92 -6.33 -2.28
CA LYS A 669 -5.71 -7.53 -3.10
C LYS A 669 -5.18 -7.14 -4.49
N ASN A 670 -4.49 -8.06 -5.16
CA ASN A 670 -4.16 -7.95 -6.58
C ASN A 670 -5.39 -8.32 -7.40
N ALA A 671 -6.24 -7.34 -7.70
CA ALA A 671 -7.51 -7.60 -8.35
C ALA A 671 -7.85 -6.53 -9.39
N VAL A 672 -8.73 -6.93 -10.31
CA VAL A 672 -9.38 -6.08 -11.30
C VAL A 672 -10.86 -6.08 -10.99
N LEU A 673 -11.46 -4.89 -10.84
CA LEU A 673 -12.91 -4.74 -10.72
C LEU A 673 -13.45 -4.08 -11.97
N ILE A 674 -14.47 -4.69 -12.55
CA ILE A 674 -15.26 -4.13 -13.63
C ILE A 674 -16.69 -3.93 -13.12
N THR A 675 -17.16 -2.68 -13.09
CA THR A 675 -18.54 -2.35 -12.72
C THR A 675 -19.34 -2.02 -13.96
N VAL A 676 -20.58 -2.49 -14.06
CA VAL A 676 -21.51 -2.19 -15.14
C VAL A 676 -22.84 -1.70 -14.55
N PRO A 677 -22.92 -0.41 -14.16
CA PRO A 677 -24.18 0.26 -13.96
C PRO A 677 -25.10 0.08 -15.17
N TYR A 678 -26.32 -0.33 -14.91
CA TYR A 678 -27.39 -0.53 -15.88
C TYR A 678 -28.52 0.43 -15.56
N PHE A 679 -28.72 1.42 -16.43
CA PHE A 679 -29.84 2.34 -16.34
C PHE A 679 -30.94 1.92 -17.32
N TYR A 680 -32.19 1.92 -16.87
CA TYR A 680 -33.36 1.65 -17.70
C TYR A 680 -34.47 2.66 -17.41
N ALA A 681 -35.04 3.23 -18.47
CA ALA A 681 -36.20 4.10 -18.39
C ALA A 681 -37.17 3.82 -19.53
N GLU A 682 -38.47 3.96 -19.27
CA GLU A 682 -39.53 3.75 -20.26
C GLU A 682 -40.61 4.83 -20.16
N ASN A 683 -41.29 5.11 -21.27
CA ASN A 683 -42.44 6.01 -21.28
C ASN A 683 -43.45 5.59 -22.36
N THR A 684 -44.69 6.03 -22.17
CA THR A 684 -45.83 5.81 -23.08
C THR A 684 -46.30 7.15 -23.60
N LEU A 685 -46.21 7.38 -24.92
CA LEU A 685 -46.72 8.61 -25.52
C LEU A 685 -48.23 8.48 -25.75
N GLY A 686 -49.01 9.19 -24.93
CA GLY A 686 -50.47 9.08 -24.85
C GLY A 686 -51.26 9.44 -26.12
N ALA A 687 -50.62 9.92 -27.19
CA ALA A 687 -51.30 10.22 -28.46
C ALA A 687 -51.33 9.02 -29.43
N LEU A 688 -50.51 7.97 -29.23
CA LEU A 688 -50.31 6.89 -30.20
C LEU A 688 -50.12 5.49 -29.59
N ASP A 689 -50.30 5.32 -28.27
CA ASP A 689 -50.06 4.06 -27.53
C ASP A 689 -48.68 3.43 -27.81
N SER A 690 -47.70 4.28 -28.15
CA SER A 690 -46.35 3.86 -28.50
C SER A 690 -45.51 3.83 -27.23
N HIS A 691 -45.16 2.61 -26.80
CA HIS A 691 -44.16 2.39 -25.78
C HIS A 691 -42.75 2.56 -26.37
N PHE A 692 -41.89 3.27 -25.64
CA PHE A 692 -40.47 3.28 -25.92
C PHE A 692 -39.68 3.17 -24.62
N SER A 693 -38.53 2.50 -24.70
CA SER A 693 -37.60 2.35 -23.59
C SER A 693 -36.18 2.67 -24.01
N VAL A 694 -35.39 3.07 -23.02
CA VAL A 694 -33.98 3.41 -23.14
C VAL A 694 -33.24 2.61 -22.09
N SER A 695 -32.13 2.01 -22.51
CA SER A 695 -31.26 1.23 -21.63
C SER A 695 -29.82 1.64 -21.87
N TYR A 696 -29.02 1.74 -20.81
CA TYR A 696 -27.59 2.04 -20.87
C TYR A 696 -26.81 1.06 -20.00
N TYR A 697 -25.76 0.47 -20.57
CA TYR A 697 -24.72 -0.22 -19.82
C TYR A 697 -23.49 0.70 -19.73
N LEU A 698 -22.96 0.92 -18.53
CA LEU A 698 -21.95 1.96 -18.28
C LEU A 698 -20.65 1.36 -17.73
N PRO A 699 -19.94 0.50 -18.48
CA PRO A 699 -18.83 -0.28 -17.95
C PRO A 699 -17.62 0.59 -17.55
N GLY A 700 -17.17 0.46 -16.31
CA GLY A 700 -15.94 1.05 -15.80
C GLY A 700 -15.01 -0.02 -15.25
N VAL A 701 -13.69 0.19 -15.36
CA VAL A 701 -12.66 -0.72 -14.84
C VAL A 701 -11.71 0.01 -13.92
N TYR A 702 -11.30 -0.68 -12.85
CA TYR A 702 -10.20 -0.26 -12.00
C TYR A 702 -9.40 -1.47 -11.53
N ALA A 703 -8.08 -1.33 -11.52
CA ALA A 703 -7.17 -2.38 -11.10
C ALA A 703 -6.10 -1.82 -10.17
N LYS A 704 -5.67 -2.63 -9.20
CA LYS A 704 -4.55 -2.29 -8.31
C LYS A 704 -3.73 -3.54 -8.03
N GLY A 705 -2.41 -3.44 -8.19
CA GLY A 705 -1.50 -4.57 -8.04
C GLY A 705 -1.46 -5.52 -9.24
N VAL A 706 -2.07 -5.13 -10.38
CA VAL A 706 -2.09 -5.89 -11.63
C VAL A 706 -1.74 -4.95 -12.79
N ASP A 707 -0.76 -5.33 -13.62
CA ASP A 707 -0.40 -4.57 -14.83
C ASP A 707 -1.43 -4.87 -15.94
N ILE A 708 -2.32 -3.91 -16.20
CA ILE A 708 -3.21 -3.93 -17.37
C ILE A 708 -2.75 -2.83 -18.31
N ASP A 709 -2.45 -3.19 -19.56
CA ASP A 709 -2.13 -2.21 -20.59
C ASP A 709 -3.42 -1.64 -21.18
N THR A 710 -4.00 -0.66 -20.48
CA THR A 710 -5.27 -0.02 -20.85
C THR A 710 -5.23 0.63 -22.23
N LYS A 711 -4.04 1.01 -22.73
CA LYS A 711 -3.84 1.61 -24.06
C LYS A 711 -4.12 0.64 -25.22
N ASN A 712 -4.06 -0.67 -24.96
CA ASN A 712 -4.37 -1.70 -25.95
C ASN A 712 -5.84 -2.14 -25.92
N ILE A 713 -6.65 -1.56 -25.03
CA ILE A 713 -8.10 -1.75 -25.07
C ILE A 713 -8.66 -0.78 -26.11
N VAL A 714 -9.20 -1.34 -27.19
CA VAL A 714 -9.79 -0.64 -28.31
C VAL A 714 -11.04 0.10 -27.85
N LYS A 715 -11.01 1.42 -28.02
CA LYS A 715 -12.19 2.28 -27.85
C LYS A 715 -13.27 1.93 -28.87
N GLN A 716 -14.49 1.64 -28.40
CA GLN A 716 -15.62 1.22 -29.24
C GLN A 716 -16.59 2.38 -29.46
N GLU A 717 -17.14 2.54 -30.67
CA GLU A 717 -18.26 3.48 -30.88
C GLU A 717 -19.55 2.94 -30.24
N ALA A 718 -20.31 3.81 -29.58
CA ALA A 718 -21.61 3.45 -29.03
C ALA A 718 -22.64 3.19 -30.14
N SER A 719 -23.55 2.26 -29.88
CA SER A 719 -24.56 1.85 -30.86
C SER A 719 -25.78 2.75 -30.82
N TRP A 720 -26.45 2.92 -31.96
CA TRP A 720 -27.75 3.58 -32.01
C TRP A 720 -28.86 2.69 -31.46
N GLY A 721 -29.68 3.21 -30.54
CA GLY A 721 -30.84 2.50 -29.99
C GLY A 721 -31.93 2.20 -31.04
N ARG A 722 -32.79 1.19 -30.81
CA ARG A 722 -33.86 0.84 -31.75
C ARG A 722 -34.95 1.92 -31.80
N ARG A 723 -35.28 2.32 -33.03
CA ARG A 723 -36.20 3.40 -33.42
C ARG A 723 -37.67 3.05 -33.16
N ASN A 724 -38.40 3.96 -32.53
CA ASN A 724 -39.83 4.15 -32.82
C ASN A 724 -39.93 5.33 -33.80
N GLN A 725 -40.65 5.15 -34.90
CA GLN A 725 -40.66 6.01 -36.10
C GLN A 725 -41.19 7.46 -35.90
N TYR A 726 -41.53 7.84 -34.67
CA TYR A 726 -42.21 9.10 -34.35
C TYR A 726 -41.43 10.04 -33.40
N LEU A 727 -40.24 9.67 -32.94
CA LEU A 727 -39.36 10.52 -32.12
C LEU A 727 -38.13 10.94 -32.93
N ASN A 728 -37.88 12.25 -33.03
CA ASN A 728 -36.68 12.83 -33.65
C ASN A 728 -35.43 12.44 -32.82
N PRO A 729 -34.24 12.37 -33.43
CA PRO A 729 -33.45 11.16 -33.42
C PRO A 729 -32.25 11.31 -32.49
N ASP A 730 -31.50 10.21 -32.36
CA ASP A 730 -30.11 10.21 -31.95
C ASP A 730 -29.80 10.02 -30.46
N TYR A 731 -30.28 8.99 -29.76
CA TYR A 731 -29.59 8.54 -28.54
C TYR A 731 -28.69 7.33 -28.86
N GLN A 732 -27.46 7.38 -28.35
CA GLN A 732 -26.53 6.25 -28.43
C GLN A 732 -26.51 5.50 -27.11
N THR A 733 -26.32 4.20 -27.17
CA THR A 733 -26.23 3.32 -26.01
C THR A 733 -25.17 2.24 -26.23
N ILE A 734 -24.66 1.71 -25.13
CA ILE A 734 -23.76 0.56 -25.12
C ILE A 734 -24.62 -0.67 -24.85
N PHE A 735 -24.63 -1.62 -25.79
CA PHE A 735 -25.31 -2.90 -25.58
C PHE A 735 -24.43 -3.87 -24.76
N ASN A 736 -25.06 -4.83 -24.09
CA ASN A 736 -24.34 -5.87 -23.33
C ASN A 736 -23.30 -6.61 -24.19
N THR A 737 -23.56 -6.83 -25.48
CA THR A 737 -22.59 -7.45 -26.41
C THR A 737 -21.33 -6.61 -26.61
N GLN A 738 -21.40 -5.29 -26.47
CA GLN A 738 -20.23 -4.40 -26.51
C GLN A 738 -19.46 -4.42 -25.18
N VAL A 739 -20.19 -4.58 -24.07
CA VAL A 739 -19.62 -4.80 -22.72
C VAL A 739 -18.83 -6.11 -22.68
N GLU A 740 -19.38 -7.21 -23.22
CA GLU A 740 -18.71 -8.51 -23.34
C GLU A 740 -17.40 -8.42 -24.14
N LYS A 741 -17.39 -7.68 -25.26
CA LYS A 741 -16.17 -7.41 -26.03
C LYS A 741 -15.13 -6.61 -25.24
N PHE A 742 -15.58 -5.61 -24.49
CA PHE A 742 -14.70 -4.84 -23.62
C PHE A 742 -14.07 -5.75 -22.55
N PHE A 743 -14.84 -6.67 -21.97
CA PHE A 743 -14.32 -7.64 -21.01
C PHE A 743 -13.29 -8.59 -21.61
N GLU A 744 -13.50 -9.10 -22.82
CA GLU A 744 -12.49 -9.93 -23.50
C GLU A 744 -11.17 -9.17 -23.69
N GLN A 745 -11.22 -7.88 -23.97
CA GLN A 745 -10.03 -7.05 -24.10
C GLN A 745 -9.33 -6.83 -22.75
N VAL A 746 -10.07 -6.52 -21.68
CA VAL A 746 -9.49 -6.44 -20.32
C VAL A 746 -8.85 -7.76 -19.92
N TYR A 747 -9.52 -8.89 -20.18
CA TYR A 747 -9.01 -10.23 -19.91
C TYR A 747 -7.72 -10.51 -20.67
N THR A 748 -7.66 -10.22 -21.97
CA THR A 748 -6.45 -10.44 -22.79
C THR A 748 -5.29 -9.51 -22.45
N GLN A 749 -5.54 -8.31 -21.93
CA GLN A 749 -4.48 -7.45 -21.39
C GLN A 749 -3.94 -7.96 -20.05
N THR A 750 -4.80 -8.60 -19.25
CA THR A 750 -4.44 -9.19 -17.95
C THR A 750 -3.78 -10.57 -18.12
N TYR A 751 -4.06 -11.28 -19.22
CA TYR A 751 -3.61 -12.65 -19.49
C TYR A 751 -3.07 -12.84 -20.92
N LYS A 752 -1.78 -13.18 -21.07
CA LYS A 752 -1.09 -13.34 -22.36
C LYS A 752 -0.55 -14.78 -22.55
N PRO A 753 -1.27 -15.69 -23.24
CA PRO A 753 -0.77 -17.04 -23.49
C PRO A 753 0.30 -17.04 -24.60
N SER A 754 1.26 -17.97 -24.54
CA SER A 754 2.38 -18.04 -25.50
C SER A 754 2.29 -19.17 -26.54
N VAL A 755 1.45 -20.19 -26.35
CA VAL A 755 1.18 -21.27 -27.33
C VAL A 755 -0.24 -21.82 -27.08
N VAL A 756 -0.94 -22.27 -28.14
CA VAL A 756 -2.26 -22.95 -28.05
C VAL A 756 -2.16 -24.36 -28.64
N TYR A 757 -2.74 -25.37 -27.98
CA TYR A 757 -2.88 -26.71 -28.54
C TYR A 757 -4.32 -26.91 -29.06
N LEU A 758 -4.48 -27.34 -30.30
CA LEU A 758 -5.76 -27.82 -30.80
C LEU A 758 -5.78 -29.35 -30.66
N GLY A 759 -6.67 -29.88 -29.83
CA GLY A 759 -6.79 -31.31 -29.57
C GLY A 759 -8.03 -31.90 -30.22
N LEU A 760 -7.90 -32.99 -30.99
CA LEU A 760 -9.05 -33.78 -31.42
C LEU A 760 -9.28 -34.92 -30.43
N ARG A 761 -10.48 -34.98 -29.85
CA ARG A 761 -10.89 -36.13 -29.03
C ARG A 761 -11.47 -37.21 -29.94
N TYR A 762 -10.82 -38.36 -29.99
CA TYR A 762 -11.29 -39.53 -30.74
C TYR A 762 -12.28 -40.33 -29.90
N ALA A 763 -13.17 -41.07 -30.54
CA ALA A 763 -14.22 -41.83 -29.88
C ALA A 763 -13.71 -42.96 -28.97
N ASN A 764 -12.45 -43.38 -29.12
CA ASN A 764 -11.76 -44.30 -28.22
C ASN A 764 -11.19 -43.60 -26.96
N GLY A 765 -11.38 -42.28 -26.83
CA GLY A 765 -10.89 -41.47 -25.72
C GLY A 765 -9.50 -40.87 -25.90
N THR A 766 -8.76 -41.16 -26.98
CA THR A 766 -7.43 -40.59 -27.20
C THR A 766 -7.51 -39.13 -27.67
N ILE A 767 -6.51 -38.33 -27.29
CA ILE A 767 -6.41 -36.92 -27.63
C ILE A 767 -5.11 -36.69 -28.41
N GLU A 768 -5.21 -36.25 -29.65
CA GLU A 768 -4.03 -35.84 -30.45
C GLU A 768 -4.01 -34.31 -30.53
N ALA A 769 -2.89 -33.69 -30.12
CA ALA A 769 -2.75 -32.25 -29.99
C ALA A 769 -1.65 -31.71 -30.91
N ILE A 770 -1.99 -30.76 -31.78
CA ILE A 770 -1.04 -30.09 -32.67
C ILE A 770 -0.73 -28.70 -32.09
N PRO A 771 0.54 -28.32 -31.90
CA PRO A 771 0.91 -26.99 -31.43
C PRO A 771 0.63 -25.94 -32.52
N ASN A 772 -0.04 -24.85 -32.16
CA ASN A 772 -0.17 -23.67 -33.00
C ASN A 772 0.42 -22.45 -32.27
N VAL A 773 1.37 -21.78 -32.92
CA VAL A 773 2.07 -20.60 -32.40
C VAL A 773 1.58 -19.40 -33.19
N ASP A 774 0.90 -18.46 -32.52
CA ASP A 774 0.41 -17.22 -33.13
C ASP A 774 1.42 -16.09 -32.84
N ASN A 775 1.89 -15.44 -33.91
CA ASN A 775 2.96 -14.45 -33.90
C ASN A 775 2.54 -13.09 -33.28
N ILE A 776 1.26 -12.91 -32.94
CA ILE A 776 0.75 -11.68 -32.32
C ILE A 776 1.13 -11.60 -30.82
N TYR A 777 1.49 -12.73 -30.19
CA TYR A 777 1.83 -12.81 -28.76
C TYR A 777 3.35 -12.83 -28.52
N LYS A 778 3.88 -11.87 -27.76
CA LYS A 778 5.32 -11.78 -27.42
C LYS A 778 5.70 -12.67 -26.21
N PRO A 779 6.95 -13.14 -26.08
CA PRO A 779 7.37 -14.01 -24.99
C PRO A 779 7.53 -13.27 -23.65
N GLY A 780 6.93 -13.79 -22.58
CA GLY A 780 7.16 -13.39 -21.19
C GLY A 780 6.58 -14.42 -20.21
N ASN A 781 7.43 -14.98 -19.34
CA ASN A 781 7.20 -16.10 -18.39
C ASN A 781 6.45 -17.32 -18.98
N ALA A 782 7.22 -18.37 -19.30
CA ALA A 782 6.75 -19.59 -19.96
C ALA A 782 5.48 -20.23 -19.36
N PHE A 783 4.44 -20.41 -20.17
CA PHE A 783 3.55 -21.59 -20.17
C PHE A 783 2.66 -21.68 -21.44
N VAL A 784 2.22 -22.90 -21.75
CA VAL A 784 1.31 -23.32 -22.82
C VAL A 784 0.12 -24.10 -22.22
N LYS A 785 -1.14 -23.84 -22.62
CA LYS A 785 -2.24 -24.82 -22.89
C LYS A 785 -3.65 -24.24 -22.67
N THR A 786 -4.25 -23.67 -23.70
CA THR A 786 -5.62 -24.14 -24.00
C THR A 786 -5.45 -25.39 -24.85
N VAL A 787 -6.02 -26.52 -24.43
CA VAL A 787 -6.39 -27.58 -25.37
C VAL A 787 -7.82 -27.26 -25.77
N ILE A 788 -8.03 -26.70 -26.96
CA ILE A 788 -9.40 -26.67 -27.49
C ILE A 788 -9.67 -28.10 -27.91
N LEU A 789 -10.41 -28.85 -27.10
CA LEU A 789 -10.92 -30.16 -27.46
C LEU A 789 -12.08 -29.93 -28.41
N LYS A 790 -11.83 -30.13 -29.71
CA LYS A 790 -12.92 -30.25 -30.67
C LYS A 790 -13.27 -31.73 -30.73
N ASP A 791 -14.52 -32.07 -30.41
CA ASP A 791 -14.98 -33.42 -30.67
C ASP A 791 -14.85 -33.68 -32.16
N ASN A 792 -14.28 -34.83 -32.51
CA ASN A 792 -14.28 -35.26 -33.91
C ASN A 792 -15.74 -35.19 -34.41
N LYS A 793 -15.98 -34.66 -35.61
CA LYS A 793 -17.36 -34.51 -36.13
C LYS A 793 -18.14 -35.84 -36.20
N TYR A 794 -17.44 -36.97 -36.14
CA TYR A 794 -18.00 -38.32 -36.09
C TYR A 794 -17.98 -38.96 -34.70
N TYR A 795 -17.62 -38.23 -33.64
CA TYR A 795 -17.42 -38.73 -32.29
C TYR A 795 -18.65 -39.48 -31.77
N GLU A 796 -19.83 -38.86 -31.80
CA GLU A 796 -21.07 -39.51 -31.34
C GLU A 796 -21.47 -40.73 -32.18
N GLN A 797 -21.15 -40.73 -33.48
CA GLN A 797 -21.48 -41.86 -34.37
C GLN A 797 -20.58 -43.06 -34.08
N ILE A 798 -19.32 -42.83 -33.73
CA ILE A 798 -18.34 -43.87 -33.44
C ILE A 798 -18.44 -44.35 -31.98
N SER A 799 -18.75 -43.45 -31.02
CA SER A 799 -18.87 -43.79 -29.59
C SER A 799 -20.09 -44.64 -29.28
N ARG A 800 -21.09 -44.66 -30.18
CA ARG A 800 -22.30 -45.49 -30.08
C ARG A 800 -22.16 -46.88 -30.73
N LEU A 801 -20.98 -47.23 -31.26
CA LEU A 801 -20.75 -48.56 -31.81
C LEU A 801 -20.46 -49.55 -30.68
N ASP A 802 -21.28 -50.61 -30.59
CA ASP A 802 -21.31 -51.56 -29.46
C ASP A 802 -20.05 -52.41 -29.23
N LYS A 803 -18.97 -52.26 -30.03
CA LYS A 803 -17.70 -52.99 -29.80
C LYS A 803 -16.45 -52.18 -30.20
N PRO A 804 -15.41 -52.12 -29.35
CA PRO A 804 -14.14 -51.50 -29.71
C PRO A 804 -13.15 -52.51 -30.34
N LYS A 805 -12.25 -51.95 -31.15
CA LYS A 805 -10.96 -52.48 -31.65
C LYS A 805 -10.98 -53.47 -32.82
N PHE A 806 -10.58 -52.99 -34.00
CA PHE A 806 -9.24 -53.25 -34.59
C PHE A 806 -9.23 -53.06 -36.12
N ASN A 807 -10.39 -53.12 -36.80
CA ASN A 807 -10.44 -53.12 -38.28
C ASN A 807 -10.89 -51.81 -38.96
N LEU A 808 -11.20 -50.77 -38.19
CA LEU A 808 -11.62 -49.47 -38.76
C LEU A 808 -10.49 -48.43 -38.77
N GLU A 809 -9.54 -48.50 -37.84
CA GLU A 809 -8.40 -47.56 -37.78
C GLU A 809 -7.55 -47.61 -39.08
N ASN A 810 -7.25 -48.81 -39.59
CA ASN A 810 -6.50 -48.99 -40.85
C ASN A 810 -7.27 -48.54 -42.12
N ARG A 811 -8.60 -48.47 -42.07
CA ARG A 811 -9.41 -48.03 -43.22
C ARG A 811 -9.61 -46.51 -43.23
N VAL A 812 -9.62 -45.88 -42.06
CA VAL A 812 -9.75 -44.43 -41.91
C VAL A 812 -8.42 -43.71 -42.18
N GLU A 813 -7.27 -44.27 -41.78
CA GLU A 813 -5.96 -43.70 -42.13
C GLU A 813 -5.70 -43.63 -43.64
N ASN A 814 -6.18 -44.62 -44.40
CA ASN A 814 -6.04 -44.62 -45.87
C ASN A 814 -6.97 -43.64 -46.59
N LEU A 815 -8.08 -43.24 -45.96
CA LEU A 815 -9.01 -42.22 -46.49
C LEU A 815 -8.59 -40.79 -46.13
N ILE A 816 -7.72 -40.61 -45.13
CA ILE A 816 -7.19 -39.30 -44.71
C ILE A 816 -5.89 -38.95 -45.47
N LYS A 817 -5.18 -39.95 -46.02
CA LYS A 817 -3.97 -39.75 -46.85
C LYS A 817 -4.25 -39.59 -48.35
N SER A 818 -5.49 -39.77 -48.79
CA SER A 818 -6.00 -39.38 -50.13
C SER A 818 -6.74 -38.06 -50.04
#